data_AF-A0A3B3CSD5-F1
#
_entry.id   AF-A0A3B3CSD5-F1
#
_cell.length_a   1.000
_cell.length_b   1.000
_cell.length_c   1.000
_cell.angle_alpha   90.00
_cell.angle_beta   90.00
_cell.angle_gamma   90.00
#
_symmetry.space_group_name_H-M   'P 1'
#
loop_
_entity.id
_entity.type
_entity.pdbx_description
1 polymer ?
#
loop_
_entity_poly.entity_id
_entity_poly.type
_entity_poly.pdbx_seq_one_letter_code
_entity_poly.pdbx_strand_id
1 'polypeptide(L)'
;MILLGTESFILKISIKTPHILRDIESPSCLWCRVIQEPGVDTETAEQYSKLQARMNLFYNDLTQDQSRLIPTSFEENEVYAVFWEERKFWCRVVVKSITVDSVTCLACCFLVDYGERIVVSSDKIRLTVPDFLQLPFWAQKFHLSGIKPTTLRVPFLEEKAELIPSSQWDISATLYLHSLLKASLSMEAVLLESESDSTAIELYLSTGDFKICVNDELVSKKFAYYSEESGRGGLDPWGRIPVKFCSILTQIDSASSIKLEAVKPPPTSGKHTFESPVPRVGLDEELNMCRPVQKNKHSTTFLEWLNPGPSNPDQEDSDDAAPHCDPCLSGVLVHSSLPVEACSSLEDAPVTYPLRRVNLHVVKYGSLSSADCYSWPAVAQGNSTVIISHSSDQPLSFLAPILTHILLNSLYTPRMSSLGPMVLVLCPGWERVQMVFSVLEETKVSESLHPDVALLGVGKDQAKNFKLPKNCLMLVTTPFTMVRLLSCHCRLFQRLYHLVLDEADQLFARAPDQMKTILQHFHKVVSTEEKTLYPQQLVCVAKRWSPQMEAMVTAYMPYPSIVITIPEEAGLYGNVQQIVLMTVESMKISVLMGVLDFSPLVCQKTLIIANSSQDVDYVYEVIHSKSAFCLKTHEGLTHQFDSVVQQWSKDIGAGSHLILVTTDECLKCLGIRDATCVVHYEFPAARKWFGRRLFCMFKNFRNLSKQTQRCSSVARSVLLVSEKDSRHIVGVMRYLRRTDALLPPELLAFEQGVLKARDEQKMSRPLCSYLKSFGVCRDSSVCPDRHTFSPLLDRSTLPAAGIIEVVPLFIKTASVFCGRLVRKEDREFDEMVSGMASYYADKKPEARDLQEGGLYAVQEEDFFHRVKILSLPKSDGSLFFCVYVRFIDVGREKEVKSYQILKLPEHFHSLPEQAVEITVCGVKPADAEIDWHPKVIRTISQKIRGLQHRATAVLSLGNTIFVDPMVRVTQVPGMKTLINEYNVQLEILNTGMGFRNPDHLDLLKALCQDEKACSHKEDVHPSG
;
A
#
# COMPACT_ATOMS: atom_id res chain seq x y z
N MET A 1 23.95 82.25 -18.09
CA MET A 1 24.73 82.43 -16.85
C MET A 1 23.71 82.60 -15.72
N ILE A 2 23.77 81.72 -14.69
CA ILE A 2 22.94 81.67 -13.45
C ILE A 2 21.49 81.16 -13.70
N LEU A 3 21.07 79.91 -13.41
CA LEU A 3 21.01 79.12 -12.17
C LEU A 3 20.26 79.80 -10.99
N LEU A 4 18.94 79.62 -10.96
CA LEU A 4 18.07 79.60 -9.76
C LEU A 4 17.11 78.43 -10.04
N GLY A 5 17.15 77.27 -9.40
CA GLY A 5 17.25 77.05 -7.96
C GLY A 5 15.86 76.75 -7.41
N THR A 6 15.21 75.67 -7.85
CA THR A 6 14.04 75.10 -7.16
C THR A 6 14.56 74.36 -5.94
N GLU A 7 14.68 75.06 -4.81
CA GLU A 7 14.90 74.43 -3.52
C GLU A 7 13.69 73.54 -3.21
N SER A 8 13.90 72.22 -3.25
CA SER A 8 13.00 71.27 -2.61
C SER A 8 13.04 71.55 -1.11
N PHE A 9 11.92 72.03 -0.56
CA PHE A 9 11.77 72.23 0.88
C PHE A 9 11.87 70.87 1.59
N ILE A 10 13.07 70.52 2.03
CA ILE A 10 13.30 69.38 2.93
C ILE A 10 12.80 69.81 4.31
N LEU A 11 11.53 69.53 4.61
CA LEU A 11 11.00 69.64 5.95
C LEU A 11 11.56 68.48 6.79
N LYS A 12 12.54 68.78 7.66
CA LYS A 12 12.97 67.87 8.72
C LYS A 12 11.98 67.95 9.87
N ILE A 13 11.28 66.86 10.15
CA ILE A 13 10.43 66.74 11.33
C ILE A 13 11.23 65.96 12.39
N SER A 14 11.60 66.62 13.48
CA SER A 14 12.27 65.99 14.62
C SER A 14 11.24 65.59 15.68
N ILE A 15 10.94 64.30 15.78
CA ILE A 15 10.00 63.73 16.75
C ILE A 15 10.79 63.26 17.98
N LYS A 16 10.71 64.05 19.06
CA LYS A 16 11.43 63.78 20.33
C LYS A 16 10.67 62.90 21.32
N THR A 17 9.41 62.55 21.04
CA THR A 17 8.59 61.75 21.98
C THR A 17 7.99 60.51 21.31
N PRO A 18 8.11 59.32 21.93
CA PRO A 18 7.60 58.05 21.38
C PRO A 18 6.06 57.93 21.40
N HIS A 19 5.34 59.03 21.66
CA HIS A 19 3.87 59.05 21.79
C HIS A 19 3.12 59.50 20.54
N ILE A 20 3.82 59.71 19.42
CA ILE A 20 3.29 60.37 18.21
C ILE A 20 2.94 59.40 17.06
N LEU A 21 3.41 58.14 17.12
CA LEU A 21 3.08 57.06 16.18
C LEU A 21 2.26 56.00 16.91
N ARG A 22 0.95 55.92 16.64
CA ARG A 22 0.05 55.06 17.44
C ARG A 22 -0.69 53.95 16.66
N ASP A 23 -0.90 54.08 15.36
CA ASP A 23 -1.48 53.00 14.55
C ASP A 23 -0.66 52.80 13.26
N ILE A 24 -0.11 51.58 13.11
CA ILE A 24 0.66 51.14 11.96
C ILE A 24 -0.14 50.01 11.32
N GLU A 25 -0.79 50.30 10.21
CA GLU A 25 -1.49 49.26 9.43
C GLU A 25 -0.50 48.45 8.61
N SER A 26 0.47 49.13 8.00
CA SER A 26 1.57 48.54 7.25
C SER A 26 2.65 49.60 7.03
N PRO A 27 3.84 49.24 6.54
CA PRO A 27 4.85 50.20 6.10
C PRO A 27 4.37 51.17 4.99
N SER A 28 3.25 50.86 4.34
CA SER A 28 2.55 51.73 3.37
C SER A 28 1.46 52.62 3.98
N CYS A 29 1.21 52.54 5.30
CA CYS A 29 0.18 53.33 5.98
C CYS A 29 0.58 53.59 7.44
N LEU A 30 1.17 54.76 7.67
CA LEU A 30 1.66 55.27 8.94
C LEU A 30 0.90 56.54 9.32
N TRP A 31 0.21 56.54 10.46
CA TRP A 31 -0.47 57.73 10.96
C TRP A 31 0.42 58.47 11.97
N CYS A 32 0.74 59.73 11.68
CA CYS A 32 1.62 60.55 12.54
C CYS A 32 1.04 61.95 12.74
N ARG A 33 1.39 62.58 13.86
CA ARG A 33 1.22 64.03 14.05
C ARG A 33 2.49 64.75 13.62
N VAL A 34 2.34 65.77 12.79
CA VAL A 34 3.46 66.64 12.41
C VAL A 34 3.65 67.70 13.48
N ILE A 35 4.83 67.73 14.11
CA ILE A 35 5.26 68.82 14.99
C ILE A 35 6.48 69.45 14.30
N GLN A 36 6.32 70.64 13.72
CA GLN A 36 7.43 71.39 13.14
C GLN A 36 8.33 71.96 14.26
N GLU A 37 9.59 72.28 13.93
CA GLU A 37 10.58 72.77 14.88
C GLU A 37 10.08 73.92 15.76
N PRO A 38 10.55 74.01 17.03
CA PRO A 38 10.12 75.06 17.95
C PRO A 38 10.61 76.42 17.44
N GLY A 39 9.72 77.18 16.81
CA GLY A 39 10.02 78.53 16.34
C GLY A 39 9.08 79.11 15.29
N VAL A 40 8.27 78.30 14.59
CA VAL A 40 7.46 78.83 13.47
C VAL A 40 5.94 78.70 13.64
N ASP A 41 5.39 77.76 14.43
CA ASP A 41 3.93 77.73 14.69
C ASP A 41 3.57 77.10 16.05
N THR A 42 3.70 77.87 17.14
CA THR A 42 3.10 77.49 18.45
C THR A 42 1.58 77.66 18.47
N GLU A 43 1.01 78.37 17.50
CA GLU A 43 -0.43 78.69 17.46
C GLU A 43 -1.31 77.48 17.10
N THR A 44 -0.87 76.56 16.22
CA THR A 44 -1.68 75.41 15.79
C THR A 44 -1.88 74.37 16.90
N ALA A 45 -0.84 73.99 17.64
CA ALA A 45 -0.98 73.04 18.75
C ALA A 45 -1.87 73.61 19.89
N GLU A 46 -1.78 74.91 20.13
CA GLU A 46 -2.62 75.59 21.12
C GLU A 46 -4.09 75.68 20.68
N GLN A 47 -4.36 75.84 19.37
CA GLN A 47 -5.71 75.79 18.79
C GLN A 47 -6.37 74.42 18.97
N TYR A 48 -5.66 73.32 18.72
CA TYR A 48 -6.18 71.96 18.96
C TYR A 48 -6.39 71.67 20.45
N SER A 49 -5.51 72.17 21.32
CA SER A 49 -5.70 72.09 22.78
C SER A 49 -6.93 72.88 23.24
N LYS A 50 -7.18 74.05 22.67
CA LYS A 50 -8.40 74.86 22.93
C LYS A 50 -9.66 74.17 22.41
N LEU A 51 -9.61 73.55 21.22
CA LEU A 51 -10.72 72.74 20.69
C LEU A 51 -11.06 71.59 21.63
N GLN A 52 -10.04 70.83 22.07
CA GLN A 52 -10.23 69.71 22.99
C GLN A 52 -10.85 70.15 24.33
N ALA A 53 -10.39 71.27 24.89
CA ALA A 53 -10.99 71.84 26.11
C ALA A 53 -12.45 72.25 25.90
N ARG A 54 -12.79 72.89 24.76
CA ARG A 54 -14.17 73.27 24.41
C ARG A 54 -15.08 72.05 24.23
N MET A 55 -14.62 71.00 23.55
CA MET A 55 -15.38 69.76 23.38
C MET A 55 -15.66 69.10 24.73
N ASN A 56 -14.68 69.02 25.62
CA ASN A 56 -14.86 68.45 26.96
C ASN A 56 -15.87 69.23 27.80
N LEU A 57 -15.82 70.57 27.77
CA LEU A 57 -16.81 71.39 28.47
C LEU A 57 -18.22 71.21 27.91
N PHE A 58 -18.35 71.10 26.58
CA PHE A 58 -19.64 70.94 25.91
C PHE A 58 -20.29 69.58 26.20
N TYR A 59 -19.57 68.48 26.00
CA TYR A 59 -20.15 67.14 26.15
C TYR A 59 -20.25 66.64 27.60
N ASN A 60 -19.55 67.29 28.55
CA ASN A 60 -19.69 66.99 29.99
C ASN A 60 -20.73 67.88 30.70
N ASP A 61 -21.39 68.81 30.00
CA ASP A 61 -22.43 69.65 30.57
C ASP A 61 -23.70 68.82 30.89
N LEU A 62 -23.99 68.65 32.17
CA LEU A 62 -25.13 67.87 32.69
C LEU A 62 -26.48 68.60 32.53
N THR A 63 -26.48 69.87 32.11
CA THR A 63 -27.71 70.65 31.88
C THR A 63 -28.30 70.45 30.48
N GLN A 64 -27.54 69.82 29.57
CA GLN A 64 -28.01 69.50 28.22
C GLN A 64 -28.73 68.15 28.14
N ASP A 65 -29.78 68.08 27.34
CA ASP A 65 -30.52 66.86 27.04
C ASP A 65 -29.67 65.93 26.14
N GLN A 66 -28.83 65.09 26.78
CA GLN A 66 -27.89 64.20 26.09
C GLN A 66 -28.56 63.19 25.15
N SER A 67 -29.88 62.96 25.29
CA SER A 67 -30.64 62.05 24.42
C SER A 67 -30.74 62.55 22.98
N ARG A 68 -30.68 63.87 22.76
CA ARG A 68 -30.74 64.49 21.42
C ARG A 68 -29.43 64.45 20.65
N LEU A 69 -28.32 64.14 21.33
CA LEU A 69 -26.99 64.06 20.74
C LEU A 69 -26.64 62.63 20.32
N ILE A 70 -27.50 61.64 20.59
CA ILE A 70 -27.30 60.26 20.16
C ILE A 70 -27.74 60.15 18.69
N PRO A 71 -26.86 59.71 17.78
CA PRO A 71 -27.22 59.53 16.38
C PRO A 71 -28.27 58.42 16.21
N THR A 72 -29.30 58.69 15.40
CA THR A 72 -30.38 57.74 15.05
C THR A 72 -29.94 56.68 14.06
N SER A 73 -28.93 56.99 13.24
CA SER A 73 -28.28 56.12 12.26
C SER A 73 -26.84 56.57 12.11
N PHE A 74 -25.96 55.63 11.75
CA PHE A 74 -24.55 55.90 11.53
C PHE A 74 -24.25 55.80 10.05
N GLU A 75 -23.56 56.79 9.50
CA GLU A 75 -23.06 56.77 8.13
C GLU A 75 -21.55 56.53 8.17
N GLU A 76 -21.08 55.61 7.32
CA GLU A 76 -19.64 55.34 7.20
C GLU A 76 -18.92 56.56 6.63
N ASN A 77 -17.78 56.90 7.24
CA ASN A 77 -16.95 58.06 6.91
C ASN A 77 -17.46 59.44 7.38
N GLU A 78 -18.58 59.53 8.11
CA GLU A 78 -19.00 60.75 8.80
C GLU A 78 -18.25 60.97 10.13
N VAL A 79 -18.17 62.24 10.56
CA VAL A 79 -17.44 62.63 11.78
C VAL A 79 -18.39 62.65 12.98
N TYR A 80 -18.00 61.99 14.06
CA TYR A 80 -18.72 61.91 15.33
C TYR A 80 -17.81 62.27 16.51
N ALA A 81 -18.40 62.43 17.69
CA ALA A 81 -17.68 62.64 18.94
C ALA A 81 -17.79 61.41 19.84
N VAL A 82 -16.67 60.97 20.40
CA VAL A 82 -16.62 59.82 21.32
C VAL A 82 -15.80 60.17 22.55
N PHE A 83 -16.26 59.72 23.72
CA PHE A 83 -15.49 59.80 24.94
C PHE A 83 -14.39 58.73 24.96
N TRP A 84 -13.14 59.14 24.92
CA TRP A 84 -12.00 58.24 24.95
C TRP A 84 -11.68 57.86 26.40
N GLU A 85 -12.04 56.64 26.79
CA GLU A 85 -11.95 56.18 28.18
C GLU A 85 -10.53 56.15 28.75
N GLU A 86 -9.52 55.84 27.92
CA GLU A 86 -8.12 55.75 28.36
C GLU A 86 -7.55 57.11 28.78
N ARG A 87 -7.92 58.17 28.06
CA ARG A 87 -7.40 59.52 28.31
C ARG A 87 -8.40 60.46 28.98
N LYS A 88 -9.64 60.00 29.22
CA LYS A 88 -10.71 60.71 29.93
C LYS A 88 -11.12 62.04 29.29
N PHE A 89 -11.21 62.09 27.95
CA PHE A 89 -11.71 63.25 27.22
C PHE A 89 -12.43 62.90 25.92
N TRP A 90 -13.23 63.84 25.41
CA TRP A 90 -13.96 63.75 24.15
C TRP A 90 -13.08 64.04 22.94
N CYS A 91 -13.21 63.20 21.90
CA CYS A 91 -12.42 63.26 20.67
C CYS A 91 -13.33 63.23 19.44
N ARG A 92 -12.82 63.79 18.33
CA ARG A 92 -13.41 63.60 17.01
C ARG A 92 -13.03 62.22 16.47
N VAL A 93 -14.00 61.50 15.92
CA VAL A 93 -13.81 60.18 15.33
C VAL A 93 -14.52 60.09 13.99
N VAL A 94 -14.04 59.20 13.13
CA VAL A 94 -14.76 58.76 11.93
C VAL A 94 -15.16 57.30 12.09
N VAL A 95 -16.44 56.99 11.88
CA VAL A 95 -16.93 55.60 11.94
C VAL A 95 -16.53 54.88 10.66
N LYS A 96 -15.80 53.76 10.79
CA LYS A 96 -15.27 52.99 9.67
C LYS A 96 -16.06 51.74 9.35
N SER A 97 -16.61 51.07 10.36
CA SER A 97 -17.47 49.90 10.18
C SER A 97 -18.30 49.66 11.44
N ILE A 98 -19.47 49.06 11.27
CA ILE A 98 -20.37 48.73 12.38
C ILE A 98 -20.66 47.24 12.34
N THR A 99 -20.46 46.58 13.47
CA THR A 99 -20.73 45.15 13.65
C THR A 99 -21.91 45.00 14.61
N VAL A 100 -22.99 44.39 14.12
CA VAL A 100 -24.22 44.16 14.89
C VAL A 100 -24.33 42.68 15.24
N ASP A 101 -24.16 42.35 16.51
CA ASP A 101 -24.49 41.03 17.06
C ASP A 101 -25.88 41.03 17.69
N SER A 102 -26.42 39.86 18.02
CA SER A 102 -27.78 39.68 18.57
C SER A 102 -28.05 40.41 19.91
N VAL A 103 -27.02 40.95 20.56
CA VAL A 103 -27.12 41.60 21.88
C VAL A 103 -26.38 42.96 21.95
N THR A 104 -25.42 43.24 21.07
CA THR A 104 -24.58 44.48 21.15
C THR A 104 -24.24 45.03 19.76
N CYS A 105 -24.32 46.36 19.60
CA CYS A 105 -23.93 47.08 18.39
C CYS A 105 -22.61 47.84 18.65
N LEU A 106 -21.50 47.33 18.10
CA LEU A 106 -20.16 47.87 18.25
C LEU A 106 -19.74 48.61 16.97
N ALA A 107 -19.11 49.77 17.13
CA ALA A 107 -18.60 50.58 16.04
C ALA A 107 -17.07 50.69 16.11
N CYS A 108 -16.42 50.37 15.00
CA CYS A 108 -14.98 50.61 14.79
C CYS A 108 -14.80 52.08 14.37
N CYS A 109 -14.18 52.86 15.24
CA CYS A 109 -14.00 54.30 15.06
C CYS A 109 -12.52 54.66 14.93
N PHE A 110 -12.20 55.62 14.06
CA PHE A 110 -10.85 56.16 13.89
C PHE A 110 -10.75 57.56 14.49
N LEU A 111 -9.87 57.75 15.48
CA LEU A 111 -9.61 59.04 16.13
C LEU A 111 -8.83 59.95 15.19
N VAL A 112 -9.52 60.84 14.47
CA VAL A 112 -8.93 61.67 13.40
C VAL A 112 -7.83 62.63 13.85
N ASP A 113 -7.81 62.98 15.14
CA ASP A 113 -6.77 63.85 15.69
C ASP A 113 -5.58 63.08 16.28
N TYR A 114 -5.74 61.80 16.59
CA TYR A 114 -4.75 61.00 17.30
C TYR A 114 -4.18 59.85 16.45
N GLY A 115 -4.84 59.51 15.33
CA GLY A 115 -4.38 58.47 14.41
C GLY A 115 -4.50 57.06 14.98
N GLU A 116 -5.55 56.79 15.76
CA GLU A 116 -5.72 55.55 16.54
C GLU A 116 -7.13 54.98 16.36
N ARG A 117 -7.25 53.65 16.20
CA ARG A 117 -8.55 52.97 16.14
C ARG A 117 -9.03 52.52 17.50
N ILE A 118 -10.31 52.75 17.76
CA ILE A 118 -11.00 52.28 18.96
C ILE A 118 -12.28 51.55 18.57
N VAL A 119 -12.65 50.53 19.35
CA VAL A 119 -13.95 49.86 19.24
C VAL A 119 -14.79 50.34 20.41
N VAL A 120 -15.91 50.98 20.11
CA VAL A 120 -16.83 51.52 21.13
C VAL A 120 -18.24 51.05 20.85
N SER A 121 -19.03 50.88 21.90
CA SER A 121 -20.45 50.62 21.76
C SER A 121 -21.15 51.86 21.19
N SER A 122 -22.10 51.63 20.28
CA SER A 122 -22.82 52.69 19.55
C SER A 122 -23.52 53.70 20.45
N ASP A 123 -23.94 53.30 21.66
CA ASP A 123 -24.52 54.16 22.70
C ASP A 123 -23.55 55.21 23.28
N LYS A 124 -22.23 55.07 23.03
CA LYS A 124 -21.19 56.01 23.47
C LYS A 124 -20.80 57.05 22.41
N ILE A 125 -21.40 56.99 21.21
CA ILE A 125 -21.15 57.93 20.12
C ILE A 125 -22.13 59.10 20.22
N ARG A 126 -21.65 60.32 19.96
CA ARG A 126 -22.45 61.55 19.93
C ARG A 126 -22.27 62.29 18.60
N LEU A 127 -23.29 63.02 18.17
CA LEU A 127 -23.21 63.93 17.02
C LEU A 127 -22.20 65.05 17.27
N THR A 128 -21.40 65.39 16.25
CA THR A 128 -20.51 66.57 16.31
C THR A 128 -21.27 67.85 16.05
N VAL A 129 -20.93 68.89 16.81
CA VAL A 129 -21.39 70.26 16.55
C VAL A 129 -20.52 70.86 15.43
N PRO A 130 -21.10 71.59 14.45
CA PRO A 130 -20.36 72.19 13.34
C PRO A 130 -19.15 73.04 13.76
N ASP A 131 -19.22 73.71 14.91
CA ASP A 131 -18.12 74.51 15.48
C ASP A 131 -16.84 73.69 15.76
N PHE A 132 -16.97 72.38 15.99
CA PHE A 132 -15.84 71.49 16.26
C PHE A 132 -15.21 70.89 14.98
N LEU A 133 -15.83 71.13 13.82
CA LEU A 133 -15.36 70.68 12.51
C LEU A 133 -14.57 71.75 11.75
N GLN A 134 -14.42 72.96 12.31
CA GLN A 134 -13.73 74.07 11.66
C GLN A 134 -12.20 73.87 11.52
N LEU A 135 -11.59 73.07 12.40
CA LEU A 135 -10.18 72.71 12.30
C LEU A 135 -9.99 71.42 11.48
N PRO A 136 -8.98 71.31 10.61
CA PRO A 136 -8.68 70.07 9.89
C PRO A 136 -8.29 68.95 10.85
N PHE A 137 -8.26 67.71 10.37
CA PHE A 137 -7.83 66.56 11.18
C PHE A 137 -6.33 66.63 11.49
N TRP A 138 -5.96 66.38 12.74
CA TRP A 138 -4.58 66.58 13.19
C TRP A 138 -3.64 65.41 12.85
N ALA A 139 -4.17 64.19 12.69
CA ALA A 139 -3.38 63.05 12.24
C ALA A 139 -3.30 63.01 10.70
N GLN A 140 -2.08 62.86 10.17
CA GLN A 140 -1.83 62.75 8.73
C GLN A 140 -1.32 61.35 8.38
N LYS A 141 -1.65 60.90 7.15
CA LYS A 141 -1.27 59.59 6.61
C LYS A 141 0.03 59.69 5.81
N PHE A 142 0.98 58.83 6.14
CA PHE A 142 2.30 58.72 5.52
C PHE A 142 2.58 57.31 5.02
N HIS A 143 3.54 57.17 4.11
CA HIS A 143 4.01 55.89 3.60
C HIS A 143 5.52 55.93 3.31
N LEU A 144 6.21 54.80 3.51
CA LEU A 144 7.65 54.72 3.24
C LEU A 144 7.91 54.71 1.73
N SER A 145 8.73 55.64 1.25
CA SER A 145 9.03 55.79 -0.17
C SER A 145 10.06 54.77 -0.67
N GLY A 146 9.87 54.26 -1.89
CA GLY A 146 10.92 53.53 -2.62
C GLY A 146 11.09 52.05 -2.28
N ILE A 147 10.22 51.46 -1.44
CA ILE A 147 10.25 50.03 -1.08
C ILE A 147 8.92 49.32 -1.40
N LYS A 148 8.99 48.05 -1.79
CA LYS A 148 7.83 47.17 -2.08
C LYS A 148 7.93 45.86 -1.28
N PRO A 149 6.82 45.26 -0.84
CA PRO A 149 6.85 44.08 0.02
C PRO A 149 7.24 42.81 -0.73
N THR A 150 7.83 41.85 -0.01
CA THR A 150 8.08 40.47 -0.47
C THR A 150 7.22 39.48 0.31
N THR A 151 6.81 38.38 -0.30
CA THR A 151 6.11 37.27 0.36
C THR A 151 6.79 35.93 0.06
N LEU A 152 6.65 34.96 0.98
CA LEU A 152 7.22 33.63 0.86
C LEU A 152 6.28 32.72 0.06
N ARG A 153 6.73 32.23 -1.10
CA ARG A 153 6.03 31.21 -1.87
C ARG A 153 6.75 29.87 -1.74
N VAL A 154 6.02 28.84 -1.32
CA VAL A 154 6.50 27.46 -1.34
C VAL A 154 5.76 26.75 -2.48
N PRO A 155 6.42 26.47 -3.62
CA PRO A 155 5.82 25.70 -4.70
C PRO A 155 5.43 24.31 -4.19
N PHE A 156 4.25 23.83 -4.58
CA PHE A 156 3.71 22.53 -4.16
C PHE A 156 4.61 21.33 -4.51
N LEU A 157 5.51 21.49 -5.49
CA LEU A 157 6.38 20.46 -6.06
C LEU A 157 7.82 20.47 -5.53
N GLU A 158 8.26 21.55 -4.85
CA GLU A 158 9.66 21.70 -4.41
C GLU A 158 9.75 22.07 -2.94
N GLU A 159 10.63 21.39 -2.18
CA GLU A 159 10.97 21.71 -0.79
C GLU A 159 11.83 23.00 -0.67
N LYS A 160 11.63 23.99 -1.55
CA LYS A 160 12.34 25.26 -1.54
C LYS A 160 11.36 26.41 -1.41
N ALA A 161 11.51 27.19 -0.35
CA ALA A 161 10.77 28.43 -0.17
C ALA A 161 11.49 29.57 -0.90
N GLU A 162 10.80 30.21 -1.85
CA GLU A 162 11.32 31.35 -2.60
C GLU A 162 10.59 32.63 -2.19
N LEU A 163 11.35 33.72 -2.03
CA LEU A 163 10.79 35.04 -1.78
C LEU A 163 10.42 35.68 -3.12
N ILE A 164 9.15 36.04 -3.27
CA ILE A 164 8.64 36.71 -4.47
C ILE A 164 8.11 38.11 -4.13
N PRO A 165 8.09 39.05 -5.09
CA PRO A 165 7.42 40.33 -4.92
C PRO A 165 5.94 40.15 -4.55
N SER A 166 5.44 40.96 -3.62
CA SER A 166 4.06 40.96 -3.16
C SER A 166 3.39 42.32 -3.41
N SER A 167 2.06 42.34 -3.49
CA SER A 167 1.25 43.57 -3.46
C SER A 167 0.81 43.96 -2.05
N GLN A 168 1.04 43.11 -1.04
CA GLN A 168 0.64 43.32 0.35
C GLN A 168 1.80 43.04 1.31
N TRP A 169 1.86 43.78 2.41
CA TRP A 169 2.85 43.59 3.47
C TRP A 169 2.46 42.42 4.40
N ASP A 170 3.42 41.57 4.71
CA ASP A 170 3.24 40.50 5.69
C ASP A 170 3.11 41.08 7.12
N ILE A 171 2.27 40.46 7.94
CA ILE A 171 2.00 40.88 9.34
C ILE A 171 3.31 40.94 10.15
N SER A 172 4.26 40.04 9.87
CA SER A 172 5.58 40.02 10.50
C SER A 172 6.40 41.27 10.21
N ALA A 173 6.32 41.83 9.00
CA ALA A 173 6.97 43.09 8.64
C ALA A 173 6.36 44.27 9.42
N THR A 174 5.03 44.29 9.56
CA THR A 174 4.31 45.31 10.35
C THR A 174 4.67 45.24 11.84
N LEU A 175 4.71 44.03 12.43
CA LEU A 175 5.10 43.82 13.82
C LEU A 175 6.56 44.21 14.07
N TYR A 176 7.45 43.90 13.13
CA TYR A 176 8.86 44.25 13.21
C TYR A 176 9.07 45.77 13.17
N LEU A 177 8.40 46.45 12.25
CA LEU A 177 8.41 47.92 12.17
C LEU A 177 7.90 48.55 13.49
N HIS A 178 6.83 48.01 14.05
CA HIS A 178 6.29 48.46 15.33
C HIS A 178 7.29 48.27 16.50
N SER A 179 8.03 47.15 16.51
CA SER A 179 9.09 46.90 17.51
C SER A 179 10.27 47.88 17.35
N LEU A 180 10.71 48.14 16.11
CA LEU A 180 11.76 49.11 15.79
C LEU A 180 11.42 50.51 16.28
N LEU A 181 10.20 50.96 16.04
CA LEU A 181 9.75 52.29 16.44
C LEU A 181 9.61 52.43 17.95
N LYS A 182 9.18 51.39 18.66
CA LYS A 182 9.14 51.37 20.14
C LYS A 182 10.53 51.42 20.78
N ALA A 183 11.55 50.89 20.13
CA ALA A 183 12.91 50.81 20.66
C ALA A 183 13.75 52.09 20.42
N SER A 184 13.23 53.08 19.70
CA SER A 184 13.98 54.26 19.24
C SER A 184 13.83 55.46 20.18
N LEU A 185 14.91 56.23 20.39
CA LEU A 185 14.94 57.38 21.31
C LEU A 185 14.45 58.69 20.65
N SER A 186 14.73 58.86 19.35
CA SER A 186 14.17 59.95 18.54
C SER A 186 13.99 59.52 17.09
N MET A 187 13.03 60.12 16.40
CA MET A 187 12.70 59.81 15.00
C MET A 187 12.79 61.09 14.16
N GLU A 188 13.44 60.99 13.01
CA GLU A 188 13.48 62.05 12.01
C GLU A 188 12.81 61.56 10.72
N ALA A 189 11.80 62.28 10.25
CA ALA A 189 11.17 62.01 8.96
C ALA A 189 11.56 63.09 7.95
N VAL A 190 11.91 62.66 6.74
CA VAL A 190 12.17 63.50 5.58
C VAL A 190 11.01 63.33 4.60
N LEU A 191 10.28 64.41 4.32
CA LEU A 191 9.16 64.43 3.38
C LEU A 191 9.68 64.54 1.94
N LEU A 192 9.18 63.69 1.04
CA LEU A 192 9.74 63.55 -0.32
C LEU A 192 8.82 63.95 -1.47
N GLU A 193 7.50 64.00 -1.28
CA GLU A 193 6.50 64.70 -2.11
C GLU A 193 5.10 64.36 -1.57
N SER A 194 4.11 65.22 -1.80
CA SER A 194 2.72 65.01 -1.36
C SER A 194 1.87 64.50 -2.52
N GLU A 195 1.38 63.27 -2.41
CA GLU A 195 0.26 62.79 -3.24
C GLU A 195 -1.08 63.11 -2.54
N SER A 196 -2.19 63.04 -3.28
CA SER A 196 -3.51 63.51 -2.81
C SER A 196 -4.05 62.83 -1.55
N ASP A 197 -3.62 61.59 -1.24
CA ASP A 197 -4.17 60.78 -0.14
C ASP A 197 -3.13 60.30 0.91
N SER A 198 -1.82 60.49 0.67
CA SER A 198 -0.75 60.19 1.63
C SER A 198 0.57 60.83 1.23
N THR A 199 1.37 61.27 2.21
CA THR A 199 2.68 61.87 1.94
C THR A 199 3.80 60.83 1.98
N ALA A 200 4.72 60.88 1.02
CA ALA A 200 5.88 59.99 0.96
C ALA A 200 6.97 60.44 1.95
N ILE A 201 7.45 59.51 2.79
CA ILE A 201 8.48 59.80 3.80
C ILE A 201 9.66 58.83 3.75
N GLU A 202 10.84 59.35 4.04
CA GLU A 202 11.99 58.58 4.51
C GLU A 202 12.10 58.71 6.03
N LEU A 203 12.01 57.58 6.73
CA LEU A 203 12.05 57.55 8.19
C LEU A 203 13.44 57.12 8.67
N TYR A 204 14.01 57.92 9.56
CA TYR A 204 15.28 57.66 10.22
C TYR A 204 15.09 57.59 11.74
N LEU A 205 15.61 56.52 12.34
CA LEU A 205 15.54 56.27 13.78
C LEU A 205 16.91 56.52 14.41
N SER A 206 16.93 57.16 15.57
CA SER A 206 18.16 57.38 16.34
C SER A 206 18.11 56.60 17.64
N THR A 207 19.08 55.69 17.80
CA THR A 207 19.23 54.84 18.98
C THR A 207 20.67 54.99 19.48
N GLY A 208 20.88 55.87 20.46
CA GLY A 208 22.22 56.27 20.90
C GLY A 208 22.93 57.13 19.84
N ASP A 209 24.19 56.80 19.52
CA ASP A 209 25.02 57.55 18.56
C ASP A 209 24.77 57.20 17.08
N PHE A 210 23.84 56.29 16.78
CA PHE A 210 23.59 55.79 15.42
C PHE A 210 22.23 56.21 14.86
N LYS A 211 22.21 56.55 13.57
CA LYS A 211 21.00 56.86 12.80
C LYS A 211 20.74 55.72 11.80
N ILE A 212 19.56 55.11 11.88
CA ILE A 212 19.14 53.93 11.12
C ILE A 212 18.06 54.35 10.13
N CYS A 213 18.24 54.05 8.84
CA CYS A 213 17.17 54.18 7.84
C CYS A 213 16.23 52.98 7.94
N VAL A 214 14.93 53.22 8.09
CA VAL A 214 13.93 52.16 8.25
C VAL A 214 13.78 51.33 6.96
N ASN A 215 13.91 51.97 5.80
CA ASN A 215 13.82 51.31 4.50
C ASN A 215 14.94 50.25 4.36
N ASP A 216 16.17 50.64 4.71
CA ASP A 216 17.34 49.76 4.63
C ASP A 216 17.20 48.55 5.56
N GLU A 217 16.63 48.73 6.75
CA GLU A 217 16.43 47.63 7.71
C GLU A 217 15.32 46.66 7.27
N LEU A 218 14.23 47.16 6.68
CA LEU A 218 13.18 46.29 6.11
C LEU A 218 13.69 45.47 4.92
N VAL A 219 14.56 46.05 4.10
CA VAL A 219 15.21 45.36 2.98
C VAL A 219 16.26 44.36 3.49
N SER A 220 17.06 44.72 4.51
CA SER A 220 18.09 43.84 5.09
C SER A 220 17.49 42.56 5.70
N LYS A 221 16.30 42.68 6.31
CA LYS A 221 15.54 41.57 6.88
C LYS A 221 14.68 40.80 5.88
N LYS A 222 14.76 41.15 4.58
CA LYS A 222 13.99 40.54 3.48
C LYS A 222 12.48 40.65 3.64
N PHE A 223 12.00 41.74 4.27
CA PHE A 223 10.57 42.09 4.27
C PHE A 223 10.19 42.91 3.03
N ALA A 224 11.17 43.55 2.38
CA ALA A 224 10.96 44.42 1.24
C ALA A 224 12.13 44.39 0.23
N TYR A 225 11.92 44.99 -0.94
CA TYR A 225 12.94 45.30 -1.94
C TYR A 225 12.75 46.73 -2.46
N TYR A 226 13.80 47.35 -3.00
CA TYR A 226 13.69 48.71 -3.57
C TYR A 226 12.97 48.70 -4.93
N SER A 227 12.10 49.70 -5.16
CA SER A 227 11.41 49.88 -6.45
C SER A 227 12.32 50.61 -7.46
N GLU A 228 12.44 50.06 -8.67
CA GLU A 228 13.36 50.55 -9.72
C GLU A 228 13.01 51.96 -10.29
N GLU A 229 11.85 52.53 -9.96
CA GLU A 229 11.40 53.83 -10.49
C GLU A 229 11.90 55.06 -9.70
N SER A 230 12.71 54.88 -8.64
CA SER A 230 13.30 56.00 -7.89
C SER A 230 14.61 56.49 -8.55
N GLY A 231 14.46 57.29 -9.62
CA GLY A 231 15.57 57.99 -10.26
C GLY A 231 16.24 59.03 -9.35
N ARG A 232 17.25 58.62 -8.58
CA ARG A 232 18.39 59.50 -8.23
C ARG A 232 19.60 59.04 -9.04
N GLY A 233 20.10 59.92 -9.89
CA GLY A 233 21.11 59.63 -10.89
C GLY A 233 22.44 59.13 -10.33
N GLY A 234 22.97 58.11 -11.01
CA GLY A 234 24.40 57.86 -11.22
C GLY A 234 25.21 57.37 -10.03
N LEU A 235 25.27 56.05 -9.82
CA LEU A 235 26.46 55.23 -9.55
C LEU A 235 26.03 53.74 -9.42
N ASP A 236 26.87 52.83 -9.92
CA ASP A 236 26.59 51.44 -10.33
C ASP A 236 25.70 50.53 -9.43
N PRO A 237 24.91 49.58 -10.01
CA PRO A 237 24.00 48.67 -9.27
C PRO A 237 24.64 47.55 -8.44
N TRP A 238 25.96 47.54 -8.22
CA TRP A 238 26.67 46.46 -7.49
C TRP A 238 27.64 46.98 -6.42
N GLY A 239 27.37 48.17 -5.84
CA GLY A 239 28.34 48.90 -5.02
C GLY A 239 27.90 49.34 -3.63
N ARG A 240 26.82 48.82 -3.03
CA ARG A 240 26.50 49.08 -1.61
C ARG A 240 26.42 47.79 -0.82
N ILE A 241 27.55 47.41 -0.23
CA ILE A 241 27.65 46.39 0.82
C ILE A 241 26.82 46.90 2.01
N PRO A 242 25.87 46.12 2.56
CA PRO A 242 25.29 46.46 3.85
C PRO A 242 26.44 46.42 4.87
N VAL A 243 26.81 47.58 5.41
CA VAL A 243 27.68 47.60 6.58
C VAL A 243 26.97 46.75 7.64
N LYS A 244 27.61 45.67 8.09
CA LYS A 244 27.10 44.81 9.17
C LYS A 244 26.84 45.69 10.39
N PHE A 245 25.61 46.11 10.59
CA PHE A 245 25.14 46.62 11.87
C PHE A 245 24.67 45.44 12.71
N CYS A 246 25.21 45.32 13.92
CA CYS A 246 24.68 44.41 14.93
C CYS A 246 23.22 44.76 15.18
N SER A 247 22.33 43.78 15.01
CA SER A 247 20.93 43.90 15.40
C SER A 247 20.84 44.30 16.88
N ILE A 248 20.31 45.50 17.16
CA ILE A 248 20.15 46.02 18.53
C ILE A 248 19.26 45.09 19.38
N LEU A 249 18.36 44.31 18.76
CA LEU A 249 17.50 43.35 19.45
C LEU A 249 18.26 42.14 20.05
N THR A 250 19.43 41.76 19.53
CA THR A 250 20.18 40.62 20.09
C THR A 250 20.88 40.92 21.42
N GLN A 251 20.97 42.19 21.85
CA GLN A 251 21.56 42.54 23.15
C GLN A 251 20.52 42.72 24.28
N ILE A 252 19.22 42.76 23.97
CA ILE A 252 18.15 42.85 24.98
C ILE A 252 17.69 41.45 25.43
N ASP A 253 17.81 40.43 24.58
CA ASP A 253 17.45 39.04 24.93
C ASP A 253 18.43 38.33 25.87
N SER A 254 19.60 38.91 26.16
CA SER A 254 20.58 38.33 27.09
C SER A 254 20.40 38.74 28.57
N ALA A 255 19.33 39.47 28.91
CA ALA A 255 19.03 39.86 30.29
C ALA A 255 17.54 39.69 30.66
N SER A 256 16.93 38.55 30.32
CA SER A 256 15.67 38.11 30.94
C SER A 256 15.44 36.61 30.77
N SER A 257 16.30 35.79 31.37
CA SER A 257 15.99 34.37 31.60
C SER A 257 15.12 34.24 32.85
N ILE A 258 13.82 34.51 32.72
CA ILE A 258 12.84 34.08 33.74
C ILE A 258 12.37 32.68 33.37
N LYS A 259 12.84 31.69 34.15
CA LYS A 259 12.32 30.33 34.17
C LYS A 259 10.84 30.38 34.56
N LEU A 260 9.96 29.84 33.72
CA LEU A 260 8.62 29.43 34.14
C LEU A 260 8.67 27.94 34.52
N GLU A 261 8.61 27.71 35.83
CA GLU A 261 8.48 26.40 36.46
C GLU A 261 7.11 25.80 36.18
N ALA A 262 7.10 24.52 35.81
CA ALA A 262 5.90 23.71 35.72
C ALA A 262 5.35 23.41 37.12
N VAL A 263 4.09 23.77 37.32
CA VAL A 263 3.31 23.52 38.55
C VAL A 263 3.03 22.02 38.70
N LYS A 264 3.48 21.44 39.83
CA LYS A 264 3.07 20.12 40.33
C LYS A 264 1.72 20.22 41.07
N PRO A 265 0.83 19.22 40.98
CA PRO A 265 -0.18 18.98 42.00
C PRO A 265 0.34 17.99 43.08
N PRO A 266 -0.24 18.03 44.31
CA PRO A 266 0.39 17.55 45.55
C PRO A 266 0.07 16.07 45.89
N PRO A 267 0.72 15.51 46.95
CA PRO A 267 0.57 14.11 47.35
C PRO A 267 -0.45 13.92 48.48
N THR A 268 -1.15 12.79 48.49
CA THR A 268 -1.69 12.20 49.74
C THR A 268 -1.78 10.68 49.64
N SER A 269 -1.18 10.04 50.64
CA SER A 269 -1.23 8.63 51.01
C SER A 269 -2.56 8.25 51.69
N GLY A 270 -3.02 7.00 51.53
CA GLY A 270 -4.05 6.41 52.40
C GLY A 270 -4.52 5.03 51.92
N LYS A 271 -4.21 4.01 52.71
CA LYS A 271 -4.41 2.56 52.47
C LYS A 271 -5.90 2.17 52.45
N HIS A 272 -6.26 1.06 51.78
CA HIS A 272 -6.91 -0.10 52.42
C HIS A 272 -6.89 -1.33 51.49
N THR A 273 -6.43 -2.43 52.06
CA THR A 273 -6.47 -3.85 51.65
C THR A 273 -7.90 -4.39 51.53
N PHE A 274 -8.16 -5.37 50.66
CA PHE A 274 -8.75 -6.67 51.03
C PHE A 274 -8.65 -7.69 49.88
N GLU A 275 -8.62 -8.95 50.29
CA GLU A 275 -8.27 -10.18 49.58
C GLU A 275 -9.39 -10.73 48.66
N SER A 276 -9.02 -11.82 47.98
CA SER A 276 -9.72 -12.77 47.09
C SER A 276 -11.09 -13.31 47.63
N PRO A 277 -11.82 -14.27 46.99
CA PRO A 277 -11.44 -15.18 45.89
C PRO A 277 -12.53 -15.57 44.84
N VAL A 278 -12.02 -16.32 43.86
CA VAL A 278 -12.66 -17.24 42.91
C VAL A 278 -13.70 -18.19 43.56
N PRO A 279 -14.66 -18.72 42.77
CA PRO A 279 -14.96 -20.15 42.89
C PRO A 279 -14.93 -20.88 41.55
N ARG A 280 -14.29 -22.06 41.59
CA ARG A 280 -14.51 -23.20 40.70
C ARG A 280 -15.61 -24.05 41.32
N VAL A 281 -16.56 -24.54 40.52
CA VAL A 281 -17.26 -25.81 40.75
C VAL A 281 -17.46 -26.46 39.38
N GLY A 282 -17.00 -27.69 39.23
CA GLY A 282 -17.36 -28.58 38.14
C GLY A 282 -18.44 -29.56 38.59
N LEU A 283 -19.21 -30.09 37.64
CA LEU A 283 -19.90 -31.38 37.74
C LEU A 283 -19.94 -32.00 36.34
N ASP A 284 -19.46 -33.24 36.29
CA ASP A 284 -19.61 -34.19 35.19
C ASP A 284 -21.08 -34.63 35.04
N GLU A 285 -21.51 -34.97 33.83
CA GLU A 285 -22.35 -36.14 33.57
C GLU A 285 -22.44 -36.44 32.06
N GLU A 286 -22.21 -37.72 31.75
CA GLU A 286 -22.30 -38.35 30.43
C GLU A 286 -23.75 -38.42 29.93
N LEU A 287 -24.00 -38.34 28.62
CA LEU A 287 -24.86 -39.31 27.93
C LEU A 287 -24.74 -39.28 26.40
N ASN A 288 -24.51 -40.49 25.92
CA ASN A 288 -24.43 -41.03 24.58
C ASN A 288 -25.75 -40.82 23.79
N MET A 289 -25.66 -40.64 22.46
CA MET A 289 -26.42 -41.39 21.41
C MET A 289 -26.82 -40.60 20.15
N CYS A 290 -26.54 -41.27 19.02
CA CYS A 290 -27.30 -41.34 17.76
C CYS A 290 -27.08 -40.30 16.64
N ARG A 291 -26.38 -40.79 15.60
CA ARG A 291 -26.54 -40.43 14.17
C ARG A 291 -28.02 -40.50 13.74
N PRO A 292 -28.39 -39.81 12.64
CA PRO A 292 -28.80 -40.60 11.49
C PRO A 292 -28.21 -40.17 10.14
N VAL A 293 -28.06 -41.23 9.36
CA VAL A 293 -27.79 -41.46 7.94
C VAL A 293 -28.41 -40.47 6.93
N GLN A 294 -27.62 -40.26 5.87
CA GLN A 294 -27.86 -39.61 4.57
C GLN A 294 -29.29 -39.68 3.98
N LYS A 295 -29.64 -38.64 3.23
CA LYS A 295 -30.36 -38.75 1.93
C LYS A 295 -30.00 -37.61 0.97
N ASN A 296 -29.59 -38.01 -0.23
CA ASN A 296 -29.31 -37.21 -1.43
C ASN A 296 -30.36 -36.13 -1.74
N LYS A 297 -29.91 -34.99 -2.32
CA LYS A 297 -30.38 -34.53 -3.65
C LYS A 297 -29.58 -33.36 -4.21
N HIS A 298 -29.23 -33.55 -5.48
CA HIS A 298 -28.63 -32.62 -6.44
C HIS A 298 -29.30 -31.24 -6.47
N SER A 299 -28.48 -30.19 -6.44
CA SER A 299 -28.63 -29.01 -7.32
C SER A 299 -27.52 -27.99 -7.00
N THR A 300 -26.59 -27.78 -7.94
CA THR A 300 -25.92 -26.50 -8.27
C THR A 300 -24.73 -26.73 -9.24
N THR A 301 -24.97 -27.40 -10.36
CA THR A 301 -23.91 -27.73 -11.36
C THR A 301 -23.86 -26.73 -12.52
N PHE A 302 -23.87 -25.43 -12.25
CA PHE A 302 -23.80 -24.41 -13.32
C PHE A 302 -22.69 -23.36 -13.12
N LEU A 303 -22.17 -23.17 -11.91
CA LEU A 303 -21.10 -22.19 -11.63
C LEU A 303 -19.68 -22.78 -11.66
N GLU A 304 -19.53 -24.11 -11.59
CA GLU A 304 -18.23 -24.80 -11.70
C GLU A 304 -17.78 -25.05 -13.15
N TRP A 305 -18.67 -24.83 -14.13
CA TRP A 305 -18.38 -25.10 -15.54
C TRP A 305 -17.66 -23.94 -16.26
N LEU A 306 -17.66 -22.74 -15.69
CA LEU A 306 -17.17 -21.52 -16.35
C LEU A 306 -15.76 -21.07 -15.93
N ASN A 307 -15.13 -21.71 -14.93
CA ASN A 307 -13.74 -21.44 -14.56
C ASN A 307 -13.16 -22.58 -13.70
N PRO A 308 -12.24 -23.42 -14.22
CA PRO A 308 -11.39 -24.23 -13.35
C PRO A 308 -10.34 -23.30 -12.74
N GLY A 309 -10.61 -22.76 -11.55
CA GLY A 309 -9.60 -22.11 -10.72
C GLY A 309 -8.48 -23.08 -10.32
N PRO A 310 -7.43 -22.61 -9.61
CA PRO A 310 -6.56 -23.52 -8.88
C PRO A 310 -7.45 -24.30 -7.92
N SER A 311 -7.46 -25.61 -8.09
CA SER A 311 -8.31 -26.58 -7.41
C SER A 311 -8.34 -26.35 -5.90
N ASN A 312 -9.55 -26.34 -5.32
CA ASN A 312 -9.76 -26.77 -3.93
C ASN A 312 -9.09 -28.15 -3.78
N PRO A 313 -8.21 -28.35 -2.78
CA PRO A 313 -7.68 -29.67 -2.47
C PRO A 313 -8.67 -30.56 -1.69
N ASP A 314 -9.82 -30.04 -1.27
CA ASP A 314 -10.71 -30.75 -0.35
C ASP A 314 -11.86 -31.46 -1.07
N GLN A 315 -11.54 -32.59 -1.70
CA GLN A 315 -12.44 -33.74 -1.81
C GLN A 315 -11.57 -34.97 -2.17
N GLU A 316 -10.77 -35.38 -1.19
CA GLU A 316 -10.32 -36.76 -1.13
C GLU A 316 -11.58 -37.60 -0.85
N ASP A 317 -12.06 -38.34 -1.84
CA ASP A 317 -12.86 -39.52 -1.56
C ASP A 317 -11.96 -40.45 -0.74
N SER A 318 -12.28 -40.54 0.55
CA SER A 318 -11.67 -41.45 1.50
C SER A 318 -11.96 -42.88 1.05
N ASP A 319 -11.01 -43.50 0.34
CA ASP A 319 -10.96 -44.95 0.21
C ASP A 319 -10.13 -45.52 1.36
N ASP A 320 -10.71 -46.56 1.96
CA ASP A 320 -10.33 -47.27 3.17
C ASP A 320 -8.90 -47.87 3.18
N ALA A 321 -8.50 -48.25 4.39
CA ALA A 321 -7.17 -48.65 4.84
C ALA A 321 -6.45 -49.82 4.11
N ALA A 322 -5.10 -49.75 4.22
CA ALA A 322 -4.07 -50.81 4.19
C ALA A 322 -3.68 -51.42 2.81
N PRO A 323 -2.53 -52.13 2.66
CA PRO A 323 -1.23 -52.15 3.35
C PRO A 323 -0.06 -51.75 2.40
N HIS A 324 1.20 -51.82 2.86
CA HIS A 324 2.46 -51.56 2.13
C HIS A 324 2.35 -51.35 0.59
N CYS A 325 2.43 -50.09 0.15
CA CYS A 325 2.46 -49.75 -1.28
C CYS A 325 3.86 -49.33 -1.73
N ASP A 326 4.32 -49.94 -2.81
CA ASP A 326 5.48 -49.49 -3.59
C ASP A 326 5.27 -48.02 -4.02
N PRO A 327 6.19 -47.07 -3.73
CA PRO A 327 6.06 -45.65 -4.09
C PRO A 327 5.71 -45.42 -5.57
N CYS A 328 6.13 -46.33 -6.44
CA CYS A 328 5.85 -46.24 -7.86
C CYS A 328 4.36 -46.45 -8.17
N LEU A 329 3.63 -47.27 -7.40
CA LEU A 329 2.20 -47.53 -7.59
C LEU A 329 1.34 -46.34 -7.16
N SER A 330 1.77 -45.59 -6.14
CA SER A 330 1.11 -44.37 -5.65
C SER A 330 1.40 -43.11 -6.49
N GLY A 331 2.27 -43.21 -7.51
CA GLY A 331 2.62 -42.08 -8.38
C GLY A 331 3.64 -41.12 -7.76
N VAL A 332 4.42 -41.60 -6.78
CA VAL A 332 5.45 -40.82 -6.10
C VAL A 332 6.84 -41.22 -6.62
N LEU A 333 7.64 -40.23 -7.01
CA LEU A 333 9.05 -40.42 -7.33
C LEU A 333 9.88 -40.25 -6.07
N VAL A 334 10.65 -41.28 -5.71
CA VAL A 334 11.64 -41.24 -4.63
C VAL A 334 13.00 -41.65 -5.17
N HIS A 335 13.90 -40.69 -5.31
CA HIS A 335 15.29 -40.90 -5.70
C HIS A 335 16.20 -40.53 -4.53
N SER A 336 16.76 -41.53 -3.88
CA SER A 336 17.69 -41.36 -2.76
C SER A 336 18.90 -42.27 -2.94
N SER A 337 20.04 -41.88 -2.38
CA SER A 337 21.24 -42.72 -2.29
C SER A 337 21.07 -43.83 -1.24
N LEU A 338 20.35 -43.53 -0.16
CA LEU A 338 19.99 -44.47 0.91
C LEU A 338 18.52 -44.89 0.75
N PRO A 339 18.17 -46.17 0.98
CA PRO A 339 16.79 -46.60 0.93
C PRO A 339 15.97 -45.87 2.00
N VAL A 340 14.85 -45.27 1.59
CA VAL A 340 13.93 -44.56 2.48
C VAL A 340 12.71 -45.43 2.70
N GLU A 341 12.51 -45.91 3.92
CA GLU A 341 11.28 -46.60 4.32
C GLU A 341 10.23 -45.57 4.69
N ALA A 342 9.08 -45.61 4.01
CA ALA A 342 7.99 -44.66 4.24
C ALA A 342 7.24 -44.96 5.53
N CYS A 343 6.82 -43.92 6.26
CA CYS A 343 5.94 -44.12 7.41
C CYS A 343 4.48 -44.31 6.94
N SER A 344 3.82 -45.35 7.46
CA SER A 344 2.44 -45.72 7.15
C SER A 344 1.39 -44.90 7.90
N SER A 345 1.73 -44.38 9.08
CA SER A 345 0.82 -43.64 9.95
C SER A 345 1.58 -42.56 10.74
N LEU A 346 0.84 -41.62 11.34
CA LEU A 346 1.42 -40.62 12.26
C LEU A 346 2.03 -41.26 13.53
N GLU A 347 1.54 -42.44 13.92
CA GLU A 347 2.06 -43.19 15.07
C GLU A 347 3.43 -43.81 14.77
N ASP A 348 3.64 -44.25 13.52
CA ASP A 348 4.89 -44.81 13.01
C ASP A 348 5.90 -43.72 12.62
N ALA A 349 5.44 -42.47 12.49
CA ALA A 349 6.25 -41.39 11.95
C ALA A 349 7.39 -40.97 12.90
N PRO A 350 8.60 -40.64 12.40
CA PRO A 350 9.77 -40.34 13.23
C PRO A 350 9.72 -38.91 13.81
N VAL A 351 8.69 -38.62 14.59
CA VAL A 351 8.40 -37.31 15.19
C VAL A 351 8.17 -37.47 16.69
N THR A 352 8.63 -36.51 17.49
CA THR A 352 8.45 -36.52 18.96
C THR A 352 6.98 -36.39 19.37
N TYR A 353 6.61 -36.95 20.53
CA TYR A 353 5.23 -36.93 21.05
C TYR A 353 4.59 -35.53 21.15
N PRO A 354 5.29 -34.47 21.62
CA PRO A 354 4.72 -33.11 21.64
C PRO A 354 4.35 -32.59 20.24
N LEU A 355 5.21 -32.83 19.25
CA LEU A 355 4.98 -32.39 17.88
C LEU A 355 3.85 -33.21 17.21
N ARG A 356 3.76 -34.51 17.48
CA ARG A 356 2.63 -35.34 17.02
C ARG A 356 1.29 -34.83 17.53
N ARG A 357 1.21 -34.40 18.80
CA ARG A 357 -0.02 -33.81 19.37
C ARG A 357 -0.40 -32.50 18.70
N VAL A 358 0.58 -31.65 18.41
CA VAL A 358 0.34 -30.38 17.72
C VAL A 358 -0.16 -30.65 16.29
N ASN A 359 0.42 -31.62 15.58
CA ASN A 359 -0.07 -32.05 14.25
C ASN A 359 -1.55 -32.44 14.29
N LEU A 360 -1.97 -33.21 15.30
CA LEU A 360 -3.36 -33.63 15.46
C LEU A 360 -4.30 -32.45 15.77
N HIS A 361 -3.86 -31.48 16.58
CA HIS A 361 -4.69 -30.34 16.96
C HIS A 361 -4.78 -29.24 15.88
N VAL A 362 -3.68 -28.97 15.17
CA VAL A 362 -3.56 -27.84 14.23
C VAL A 362 -4.05 -28.21 12.83
N VAL A 363 -3.73 -29.41 12.34
CA VAL A 363 -4.00 -29.76 10.94
C VAL A 363 -5.46 -30.23 10.75
N LYS A 364 -6.18 -30.63 11.80
CA LYS A 364 -7.55 -31.21 11.71
C LYS A 364 -7.70 -32.37 10.70
N TYR A 365 -6.60 -32.91 10.18
CA TYR A 365 -6.54 -34.05 9.27
C TYR A 365 -5.97 -35.27 10.03
N GLY A 366 -6.64 -36.41 9.89
CA GLY A 366 -6.22 -37.68 10.51
C GLY A 366 -5.14 -38.43 9.74
N SER A 367 -4.83 -38.05 8.50
CA SER A 367 -3.89 -38.74 7.61
C SER A 367 -2.71 -37.84 7.21
N LEU A 368 -1.51 -38.43 7.19
CA LEU A 368 -0.31 -37.80 6.63
C LEU A 368 -0.41 -37.72 5.11
N SER A 369 0.09 -36.63 4.51
CA SER A 369 0.16 -36.56 3.06
C SER A 369 1.19 -37.57 2.54
N SER A 370 1.06 -38.03 1.29
CA SER A 370 2.05 -38.94 0.71
C SER A 370 3.46 -38.32 0.72
N ALA A 371 3.57 -36.99 0.60
CA ALA A 371 4.86 -36.31 0.69
C ALA A 371 5.48 -36.43 2.09
N ASP A 372 4.67 -36.30 3.14
CA ASP A 372 5.11 -36.46 4.53
C ASP A 372 5.61 -37.89 4.79
N CYS A 373 4.84 -38.88 4.34
CA CYS A 373 5.16 -40.30 4.50
C CYS A 373 6.56 -40.68 3.98
N TYR A 374 6.93 -40.18 2.81
CA TYR A 374 8.23 -40.48 2.19
C TYR A 374 9.35 -39.51 2.62
N SER A 375 9.03 -38.29 3.06
CA SER A 375 10.05 -37.28 3.38
C SER A 375 10.48 -37.25 4.84
N TRP A 376 9.55 -37.48 5.78
CA TRP A 376 9.85 -37.35 7.21
C TRP A 376 10.99 -38.27 7.69
N PRO A 377 11.08 -39.54 7.25
CA PRO A 377 12.20 -40.41 7.64
C PRO A 377 13.56 -39.87 7.19
N ALA A 378 13.67 -39.40 5.94
CA ALA A 378 14.92 -38.83 5.43
C ALA A 378 15.29 -37.54 6.18
N VAL A 379 14.31 -36.67 6.43
CA VAL A 379 14.54 -35.38 7.11
C VAL A 379 14.86 -35.57 8.60
N ALA A 380 14.16 -36.46 9.31
CA ALA A 380 14.42 -36.72 10.72
C ALA A 380 15.79 -37.36 10.97
N GLN A 381 16.33 -38.08 9.98
CA GLN A 381 17.70 -38.64 10.01
C GLN A 381 18.79 -37.59 9.75
N GLY A 382 18.43 -36.39 9.31
CA GLY A 382 19.40 -35.33 8.99
C GLY A 382 19.86 -35.32 7.52
N ASN A 383 19.22 -36.08 6.64
CA ASN A 383 19.58 -36.09 5.21
C ASN A 383 19.09 -34.82 4.51
N SER A 384 19.91 -34.30 3.58
CA SER A 384 19.50 -33.21 2.70
C SER A 384 18.43 -33.70 1.74
N THR A 385 17.26 -33.06 1.77
CA THR A 385 16.04 -33.57 1.13
C THR A 385 15.37 -32.49 0.31
N VAL A 386 14.98 -32.82 -0.93
CA VAL A 386 14.12 -31.99 -1.78
C VAL A 386 12.73 -32.61 -1.84
N ILE A 387 11.72 -31.83 -1.48
CA ILE A 387 10.33 -32.24 -1.41
C ILE A 387 9.53 -31.38 -2.39
N ILE A 388 8.90 -32.01 -3.38
CA ILE A 388 7.98 -31.36 -4.31
C ILE A 388 6.59 -31.94 -4.13
N SER A 389 5.67 -31.12 -3.61
CA SER A 389 4.31 -31.55 -3.28
C SER A 389 3.30 -30.41 -3.38
N HIS A 390 2.01 -30.77 -3.54
CA HIS A 390 0.92 -29.80 -3.48
C HIS A 390 0.70 -29.26 -2.04
N SER A 391 0.95 -30.09 -1.02
CA SER A 391 0.86 -29.77 0.42
C SER A 391 2.06 -29.01 0.99
N SER A 392 2.98 -28.56 0.14
CA SER A 392 4.18 -27.81 0.54
C SER A 392 3.89 -26.44 1.17
N ASP A 393 2.65 -25.96 1.10
CA ASP A 393 2.21 -24.76 1.80
C ASP A 393 1.99 -24.98 3.30
N GLN A 394 1.84 -26.21 3.77
CA GLN A 394 1.68 -26.49 5.19
C GLN A 394 3.05 -26.47 5.90
N PRO A 395 3.36 -25.47 6.76
CA PRO A 395 4.68 -25.38 7.39
C PRO A 395 5.05 -26.62 8.22
N LEU A 396 4.03 -27.24 8.81
CA LEU A 396 4.20 -28.36 9.72
C LEU A 396 4.76 -29.62 9.03
N SER A 397 4.53 -29.78 7.72
CA SER A 397 5.04 -30.89 6.90
C SER A 397 6.57 -31.01 6.98
N PHE A 398 7.29 -29.89 6.88
CA PHE A 398 8.75 -29.89 6.97
C PHE A 398 9.26 -29.52 8.36
N LEU A 399 8.53 -28.72 9.14
CA LEU A 399 8.97 -28.32 10.48
C LEU A 399 8.98 -29.51 11.45
N ALA A 400 7.96 -30.37 11.45
CA ALA A 400 7.86 -31.48 12.41
C ALA A 400 9.09 -32.43 12.38
N PRO A 401 9.55 -32.96 11.22
CA PRO A 401 10.73 -33.82 11.19
C PRO A 401 12.03 -33.06 11.48
N ILE A 402 12.18 -31.81 11.04
CA ILE A 402 13.37 -30.98 11.30
C ILE A 402 13.50 -30.66 12.80
N LEU A 403 12.41 -30.22 13.43
CA LEU A 403 12.37 -29.94 14.86
C LEU A 403 12.65 -31.20 15.67
N THR A 404 12.15 -32.37 15.23
CA THR A 404 12.47 -33.65 15.86
C THR A 404 13.97 -33.95 15.80
N HIS A 405 14.58 -33.82 14.62
CA HIS A 405 16.02 -34.01 14.45
C HIS A 405 16.82 -33.08 15.37
N ILE A 406 16.48 -31.79 15.39
CA ILE A 406 17.16 -30.80 16.22
C ILE A 406 16.98 -31.10 17.71
N LEU A 407 15.76 -31.38 18.16
CA LEU A 407 15.48 -31.63 19.58
C LEU A 407 16.22 -32.87 20.08
N LEU A 408 16.22 -33.97 19.32
CA LEU A 408 16.92 -35.20 19.68
C LEU A 408 18.45 -35.01 19.73
N ASN A 409 19.02 -34.25 18.80
CA ASN A 409 20.45 -33.97 18.77
C ASN A 409 20.87 -32.88 19.78
N SER A 410 19.97 -31.93 20.10
CA SER A 410 20.24 -30.84 21.05
C SER A 410 20.46 -31.34 22.48
N LEU A 411 19.88 -32.49 22.85
CA LEU A 411 20.11 -33.16 24.14
C LEU A 411 21.58 -33.56 24.35
N TYR A 412 22.38 -33.65 23.29
CA TYR A 412 23.80 -34.03 23.34
C TYR A 412 24.76 -32.82 23.34
N THR A 413 24.27 -31.57 23.36
CA THR A 413 25.12 -30.38 23.25
C THR A 413 25.23 -29.63 24.59
N PRO A 414 26.43 -29.43 25.18
CA PRO A 414 26.58 -28.53 26.32
C PRO A 414 26.21 -27.11 25.89
N ARG A 415 25.54 -26.33 26.75
CA ARG A 415 25.20 -24.90 26.53
C ARG A 415 26.45 -24.09 26.20
N MET A 416 26.79 -24.00 24.92
CA MET A 416 27.90 -23.18 24.46
C MET A 416 27.45 -21.73 24.39
N SER A 417 28.16 -20.85 25.08
CA SER A 417 27.96 -19.40 25.13
C SER A 417 28.33 -18.69 23.80
N SER A 418 28.01 -19.29 22.64
CA SER A 418 28.24 -18.71 21.32
C SER A 418 26.97 -18.09 20.74
N LEU A 419 27.14 -16.91 20.15
CA LEU A 419 26.10 -16.07 19.55
C LEU A 419 25.79 -16.54 18.11
N GLY A 420 24.51 -16.69 17.76
CA GLY A 420 24.06 -16.89 16.37
C GLY A 420 23.10 -18.08 16.16
N PRO A 421 22.25 -18.05 15.12
CA PRO A 421 21.29 -19.13 14.86
C PRO A 421 21.98 -20.40 14.32
N MET A 422 21.41 -21.56 14.65
CA MET A 422 21.79 -22.87 14.11
C MET A 422 20.91 -23.29 12.93
N VAL A 423 19.67 -22.79 12.92
CA VAL A 423 18.64 -23.10 11.92
C VAL A 423 18.21 -21.81 11.26
N LEU A 424 18.20 -21.80 9.93
CA LEU A 424 17.68 -20.70 9.12
C LEU A 424 16.54 -21.21 8.26
N VAL A 425 15.36 -20.60 8.39
CA VAL A 425 14.21 -20.85 7.52
C VAL A 425 14.03 -19.63 6.62
N LEU A 426 14.15 -19.86 5.31
CA LEU A 426 13.95 -18.85 4.28
C LEU A 426 12.55 -19.00 3.68
N CYS A 427 11.78 -17.93 3.72
CA CYS A 427 10.43 -17.86 3.14
C CYS A 427 10.36 -16.80 2.03
N PRO A 428 9.47 -16.95 1.03
CA PRO A 428 9.43 -16.08 -0.15
C PRO A 428 8.87 -14.68 0.10
N GLY A 429 8.19 -14.47 1.22
CA GLY A 429 7.64 -13.18 1.61
C GLY A 429 7.21 -13.16 3.06
N TRP A 430 6.85 -11.98 3.56
CA TRP A 430 6.51 -11.76 4.97
C TRP A 430 5.29 -12.55 5.47
N GLU A 431 4.30 -12.83 4.61
CA GLU A 431 3.10 -13.60 4.97
C GLU A 431 3.46 -15.02 5.39
N ARG A 432 4.31 -15.67 4.59
CA ARG A 432 4.83 -17.02 4.87
C ARG A 432 5.68 -17.04 6.14
N VAL A 433 6.51 -16.01 6.34
CA VAL A 433 7.31 -15.87 7.58
C VAL A 433 6.39 -15.82 8.81
N GLN A 434 5.30 -15.04 8.77
CA GLN A 434 4.34 -14.96 9.87
C GLN A 434 3.63 -16.30 10.09
N MET A 435 3.20 -16.97 9.02
CA MET A 435 2.54 -18.28 9.11
C MET A 435 3.44 -19.34 9.76
N VAL A 436 4.70 -19.44 9.31
CA VAL A 436 5.71 -20.34 9.89
C VAL A 436 5.93 -20.00 11.37
N PHE A 437 6.04 -18.72 11.70
CA PHE A 437 6.27 -18.27 13.07
C PHE A 437 5.09 -18.59 14.00
N SER A 438 3.84 -18.37 13.57
CA SER A 438 2.65 -18.73 14.35
C SER A 438 2.59 -20.23 14.67
N VAL A 439 2.95 -21.09 13.71
CA VAL A 439 3.05 -22.55 13.96
C VAL A 439 4.15 -22.87 14.99
N LEU A 440 5.29 -22.18 14.93
CA LEU A 440 6.37 -22.35 15.91
C LEU A 440 5.93 -21.95 17.33
N GLU A 441 5.15 -20.88 17.48
CA GLU A 441 4.59 -20.46 18.77
C GLU A 441 3.64 -21.53 19.36
N GLU A 442 2.82 -22.17 18.53
CA GLU A 442 1.89 -23.23 18.95
C GLU A 442 2.60 -24.53 19.38
N THR A 443 3.74 -24.86 18.77
CA THR A 443 4.48 -26.11 19.04
C THR A 443 5.17 -26.15 20.43
N LYS A 444 5.12 -25.06 21.21
CA LYS A 444 5.84 -24.87 22.49
C LYS A 444 7.37 -25.07 22.42
N VAL A 445 7.93 -25.08 21.21
CA VAL A 445 9.38 -25.19 20.99
C VAL A 445 10.12 -23.88 21.36
N SER A 446 9.37 -22.81 21.61
CA SER A 446 9.86 -21.51 22.06
C SER A 446 10.76 -21.57 23.30
N GLU A 447 10.51 -22.52 24.22
CA GLU A 447 11.31 -22.70 25.43
C GLU A 447 12.71 -23.30 25.16
N SER A 448 12.86 -24.05 24.06
CA SER A 448 14.10 -24.74 23.71
C SER A 448 14.91 -24.00 22.65
N LEU A 449 14.28 -23.58 21.55
CA LEU A 449 14.96 -23.01 20.38
C LEU A 449 14.93 -21.48 20.30
N HIS A 450 14.05 -20.82 21.06
CA HIS A 450 13.87 -19.36 21.03
C HIS A 450 13.81 -18.82 19.58
N PRO A 451 12.81 -19.25 18.78
CA PRO A 451 12.69 -18.81 17.39
C PRO A 451 12.44 -17.30 17.34
N ASP A 452 13.04 -16.63 16.35
CA ASP A 452 12.83 -15.20 16.11
C ASP A 452 12.63 -14.92 14.62
N VAL A 453 12.05 -13.76 14.31
CA VAL A 453 11.72 -13.31 12.96
C VAL A 453 12.51 -12.07 12.60
N ALA A 454 13.22 -12.11 11.47
CA ALA A 454 13.85 -10.93 10.90
C ALA A 454 13.18 -10.54 9.58
N LEU A 455 12.53 -9.37 9.58
CA LEU A 455 11.94 -8.73 8.39
C LEU A 455 12.42 -7.28 8.32
N LEU A 456 13.44 -7.02 7.49
CA LEU A 456 14.08 -5.71 7.41
C LEU A 456 13.82 -5.06 6.06
N GLY A 457 13.44 -3.79 6.08
CA GLY A 457 13.31 -2.99 4.86
C GLY A 457 14.65 -2.60 4.25
N VAL A 458 14.59 -1.87 3.13
CA VAL A 458 15.72 -1.29 2.38
C VAL A 458 16.34 -0.08 3.11
N GLY A 459 15.82 0.33 4.27
CA GLY A 459 16.33 1.47 5.03
C GLY A 459 17.79 1.30 5.42
N LYS A 460 18.62 2.33 5.15
CA LYS A 460 20.10 2.30 5.24
C LYS A 460 20.68 1.82 6.58
N ASP A 461 19.94 2.01 7.68
CA ASP A 461 20.42 1.68 9.02
C ASP A 461 19.64 0.56 9.72
N GLN A 462 18.57 0.03 9.11
CA GLN A 462 17.75 -1.02 9.74
C GLN A 462 18.55 -2.31 9.98
N ALA A 463 19.34 -2.74 8.99
CA ALA A 463 20.17 -3.94 9.11
C ALA A 463 21.33 -3.77 10.09
N LYS A 464 21.94 -2.58 10.15
CA LYS A 464 23.03 -2.29 11.11
C LYS A 464 22.53 -2.27 12.55
N ASN A 465 21.33 -1.72 12.77
CA ASN A 465 20.73 -1.59 14.09
C ASN A 465 20.05 -2.88 14.58
N PHE A 466 19.86 -3.87 13.70
CA PHE A 466 19.28 -5.15 14.08
C PHE A 466 20.17 -5.89 15.08
N LYS A 467 19.59 -6.29 16.21
CA LYS A 467 20.25 -7.08 17.24
C LYS A 467 19.45 -8.36 17.44
N LEU A 468 20.11 -9.50 17.25
CA LEU A 468 19.51 -10.79 17.51
C LEU A 468 19.31 -10.98 19.03
N PRO A 469 18.14 -11.47 19.49
CA PRO A 469 17.93 -11.81 20.89
C PRO A 469 18.97 -12.79 21.42
N LYS A 470 19.30 -12.68 22.71
CA LYS A 470 20.23 -13.61 23.36
C LYS A 470 19.65 -15.04 23.27
N ASN A 471 20.47 -15.99 22.83
CA ASN A 471 20.13 -17.42 22.67
C ASN A 471 19.13 -17.77 21.56
N CYS A 472 18.94 -16.92 20.54
CA CYS A 472 18.18 -17.31 19.35
C CYS A 472 18.89 -18.45 18.59
N LEU A 473 18.28 -19.64 18.53
CA LEU A 473 18.81 -20.81 17.80
C LEU A 473 18.17 -21.00 16.43
N MET A 474 16.98 -20.43 16.22
CA MET A 474 16.22 -20.55 14.97
C MET A 474 15.80 -19.16 14.48
N LEU A 475 16.13 -18.85 13.23
CA LEU A 475 15.75 -17.58 12.59
C LEU A 475 14.87 -17.85 11.37
N VAL A 476 13.72 -17.17 11.30
CA VAL A 476 12.83 -17.18 10.13
C VAL A 476 12.93 -15.83 9.43
N THR A 477 13.23 -15.82 8.13
CA THR A 477 13.49 -14.57 7.39
C THR A 477 13.25 -14.72 5.88
N THR A 478 13.38 -13.62 5.14
CA THR A 478 13.34 -13.59 3.67
C THR A 478 14.75 -13.52 3.06
N PRO A 479 14.96 -13.98 1.81
CA PRO A 479 16.28 -13.92 1.17
C PRO A 479 16.90 -12.53 1.13
N PHE A 480 16.10 -11.49 0.83
CA PHE A 480 16.57 -10.10 0.79
C PHE A 480 17.05 -9.62 2.17
N THR A 481 16.27 -9.89 3.21
CA THR A 481 16.65 -9.58 4.60
C THR A 481 17.93 -10.33 4.99
N MET A 482 18.03 -11.61 4.63
CA MET A 482 19.20 -12.43 4.93
C MET A 482 20.48 -11.89 4.29
N VAL A 483 20.45 -11.48 3.02
CA VAL A 483 21.63 -10.90 2.36
C VAL A 483 22.05 -9.58 3.01
N ARG A 484 21.09 -8.74 3.42
CA ARG A 484 21.40 -7.51 4.19
C ARG A 484 22.04 -7.82 5.54
N LEU A 485 21.54 -8.83 6.23
CA LEU A 485 22.09 -9.30 7.50
C LEU A 485 23.49 -9.91 7.33
N LEU A 486 23.72 -10.70 6.28
CA LEU A 486 25.04 -11.23 5.94
C LEU A 486 26.03 -10.10 5.64
N SER A 487 25.59 -9.02 5.00
CA SER A 487 26.44 -7.87 4.66
C SER A 487 26.89 -7.09 5.90
N CYS A 488 26.06 -7.00 6.94
CA CYS A 488 26.38 -6.24 8.16
C CYS A 488 26.93 -7.12 9.30
N HIS A 489 26.42 -8.34 9.43
CA HIS A 489 26.59 -9.22 10.58
C HIS A 489 27.01 -10.64 10.19
N CYS A 490 27.90 -10.79 9.21
CA CYS A 490 28.34 -12.10 8.69
C CYS A 490 28.81 -13.09 9.77
N ARG A 491 29.41 -12.59 10.87
CA ARG A 491 29.92 -13.41 11.98
C ARG A 491 28.81 -14.13 12.75
N LEU A 492 27.57 -13.61 12.76
CA LEU A 492 26.45 -14.24 13.45
C LEU A 492 26.04 -15.57 12.82
N PHE A 493 26.33 -15.80 11.53
CA PHE A 493 25.85 -16.95 10.77
C PHE A 493 26.90 -18.06 10.56
N GLN A 494 28.03 -17.99 11.27
CA GLN A 494 29.09 -19.02 11.19
C GLN A 494 28.69 -20.38 11.82
N ARG A 495 27.58 -20.45 12.54
CA ARG A 495 27.06 -21.66 13.20
C ARG A 495 25.83 -22.24 12.51
N LEU A 496 25.59 -21.89 11.26
CA LEU A 496 24.44 -22.40 10.52
C LEU A 496 24.66 -23.88 10.13
N TYR A 497 23.83 -24.79 10.65
CA TYR A 497 23.88 -26.23 10.37
C TYR A 497 22.70 -26.71 9.52
N HIS A 498 21.52 -26.13 9.76
CA HIS A 498 20.29 -26.49 9.07
C HIS A 498 19.78 -25.28 8.26
N LEU A 499 19.66 -25.44 6.95
CA LEU A 499 19.07 -24.45 6.06
C LEU A 499 17.77 -25.03 5.47
N VAL A 500 16.68 -24.32 5.66
CA VAL A 500 15.35 -24.71 5.15
C VAL A 500 14.88 -23.68 4.14
N LEU A 501 14.52 -24.15 2.95
CA LEU A 501 13.99 -23.34 1.86
C LEU A 501 12.50 -23.64 1.71
N ASP A 502 11.65 -22.78 2.27
CA ASP A 502 10.19 -22.86 2.13
C ASP A 502 9.75 -22.21 0.81
N GLU A 503 8.85 -22.86 0.07
CA GLU A 503 8.42 -22.49 -1.28
C GLU A 503 9.59 -22.10 -2.20
N ALA A 504 10.57 -22.99 -2.34
CA ALA A 504 11.82 -22.69 -3.04
C ALA A 504 11.62 -22.25 -4.50
N ASP A 505 10.54 -22.66 -5.16
CA ASP A 505 10.22 -22.18 -6.52
C ASP A 505 9.93 -20.68 -6.55
N GLN A 506 9.29 -20.15 -5.50
CA GLN A 506 9.08 -18.71 -5.33
C GLN A 506 10.36 -18.00 -4.90
N LEU A 507 11.20 -18.62 -4.05
CA LEU A 507 12.48 -18.06 -3.63
C LEU A 507 13.41 -17.82 -4.83
N PHE A 508 13.58 -18.82 -5.70
CA PHE A 508 14.42 -18.70 -6.89
C PHE A 508 13.79 -17.79 -7.95
N ALA A 509 12.46 -17.72 -8.06
CA ALA A 509 11.79 -16.82 -9.00
C ALA A 509 11.90 -15.34 -8.60
N ARG A 510 11.79 -15.02 -7.30
CA ARG A 510 11.81 -13.64 -6.80
C ARG A 510 13.22 -13.12 -6.51
N ALA A 511 14.11 -13.98 -6.03
CA ALA A 511 15.40 -13.57 -5.46
C ALA A 511 16.58 -14.47 -5.87
N PRO A 512 16.83 -14.70 -7.18
CA PRO A 512 17.84 -15.65 -7.64
C PRO A 512 19.27 -15.27 -7.19
N ASP A 513 19.64 -13.99 -7.25
CA ASP A 513 20.98 -13.52 -6.85
C ASP A 513 21.21 -13.63 -5.34
N GLN A 514 20.16 -13.34 -4.57
CA GLN A 514 20.18 -13.43 -3.11
C GLN A 514 20.32 -14.88 -2.69
N MET A 515 19.55 -15.79 -3.32
CA MET A 515 19.65 -17.22 -3.08
C MET A 515 21.04 -17.77 -3.39
N LYS A 516 21.63 -17.38 -4.53
CA LYS A 516 23.01 -17.75 -4.87
C LYS A 516 24.00 -17.31 -3.79
N THR A 517 23.89 -16.07 -3.31
CA THR A 517 24.75 -15.53 -2.24
C THR A 517 24.60 -16.31 -0.93
N ILE A 518 23.35 -16.64 -0.54
CA ILE A 518 23.07 -17.37 0.70
C ILE A 518 23.59 -18.81 0.62
N LEU A 519 23.34 -19.51 -0.49
CA LEU A 519 23.84 -20.88 -0.70
C LEU A 519 25.36 -20.94 -0.74
N GLN A 520 26.02 -19.97 -1.36
CA GLN A 520 27.49 -19.84 -1.33
C GLN A 520 28.03 -19.61 0.09
N HIS A 521 27.35 -18.77 0.87
CA HIS A 521 27.72 -18.56 2.27
C HIS A 521 27.54 -19.84 3.09
N PHE A 522 26.40 -20.52 2.94
CA PHE A 522 26.13 -21.80 3.60
C PHE A 522 27.22 -22.82 3.26
N HIS A 523 27.52 -23.03 1.97
CA HIS A 523 28.59 -23.92 1.53
C HIS A 523 29.95 -23.57 2.14
N LYS A 524 30.30 -22.28 2.21
CA LYS A 524 31.56 -21.85 2.84
C LYS A 524 31.63 -22.18 4.32
N VAL A 525 30.52 -22.01 5.05
CA VAL A 525 30.41 -22.39 6.46
C VAL A 525 30.51 -23.92 6.61
N VAL A 526 29.91 -24.66 5.68
CA VAL A 526 29.92 -26.12 5.61
C VAL A 526 31.32 -26.69 5.37
N SER A 527 32.08 -26.14 4.42
CA SER A 527 33.39 -26.67 4.01
C SER A 527 34.54 -26.38 4.98
N THR A 528 34.31 -25.68 6.10
CA THR A 528 35.38 -25.34 7.05
C THR A 528 35.70 -26.56 7.94
N GLU A 529 36.96 -26.98 7.97
CA GLU A 529 37.46 -28.29 8.46
C GLU A 529 37.16 -28.63 9.94
N GLU A 530 36.73 -27.68 10.77
CA GLU A 530 36.58 -27.88 12.23
C GLU A 530 35.25 -28.52 12.68
N LYS A 531 34.35 -28.96 11.78
CA LYS A 531 33.01 -29.42 12.17
C LYS A 531 32.55 -30.74 11.54
N THR A 532 33.37 -31.77 11.63
CA THR A 532 32.98 -33.18 11.35
C THR A 532 32.01 -33.77 12.38
N LEU A 533 31.62 -33.02 13.42
CA LEU A 533 30.80 -33.50 14.54
C LEU A 533 29.28 -33.39 14.33
N TYR A 534 28.80 -32.55 13.41
CA TYR A 534 27.35 -32.30 13.24
C TYR A 534 26.91 -32.45 11.78
N PRO A 535 25.92 -33.32 11.49
CA PRO A 535 25.41 -33.46 10.13
C PRO A 535 24.72 -32.16 9.71
N GLN A 536 25.15 -31.60 8.59
CA GLN A 536 24.53 -30.42 8.01
C GLN A 536 23.42 -30.83 7.08
N GLN A 537 22.32 -30.08 7.13
CA GLN A 537 21.09 -30.46 6.45
C GLN A 537 20.55 -29.29 5.63
N LEU A 538 20.33 -29.53 4.35
CA LEU A 538 19.60 -28.63 3.47
C LEU A 538 18.26 -29.28 3.12
N VAL A 539 17.16 -28.66 3.57
CA VAL A 539 15.80 -29.10 3.25
C VAL A 539 15.17 -28.09 2.30
N CYS A 540 14.72 -28.55 1.15
CA CYS A 540 14.09 -27.72 0.14
C CYS A 540 12.66 -28.20 -0.10
N VAL A 541 11.69 -27.31 0.06
CA VAL A 541 10.26 -27.60 -0.09
C VAL A 541 9.69 -26.69 -1.19
N ALA A 542 9.01 -27.26 -2.18
CA ALA A 542 8.46 -26.48 -3.29
C ALA A 542 7.20 -27.10 -3.88
N LYS A 543 6.43 -26.28 -4.62
CA LYS A 543 5.31 -26.77 -5.46
C LYS A 543 5.76 -27.18 -6.87
N ARG A 544 6.93 -26.69 -7.30
CA ARG A 544 7.40 -26.80 -8.69
C ARG A 544 8.90 -27.05 -8.75
N TRP A 545 9.33 -27.94 -9.63
CA TRP A 545 10.74 -28.18 -9.96
C TRP A 545 11.31 -27.04 -10.83
N SER A 546 12.57 -26.68 -10.64
CA SER A 546 13.21 -25.65 -11.46
C SER A 546 14.67 -26.00 -11.79
N PRO A 547 15.22 -25.49 -12.91
CA PRO A 547 16.64 -25.66 -13.22
C PRO A 547 17.57 -25.09 -12.15
N GLN A 548 17.14 -24.04 -11.43
CA GLN A 548 17.90 -23.46 -10.32
C GLN A 548 18.00 -24.44 -9.14
N MET A 549 16.95 -25.22 -8.86
CA MET A 549 16.99 -26.29 -7.87
C MET A 549 17.91 -27.43 -8.31
N GLU A 550 17.90 -27.79 -9.59
CA GLU A 550 18.83 -28.80 -10.13
C GLU A 550 20.29 -28.39 -9.92
N ALA A 551 20.62 -27.13 -10.22
CA ALA A 551 21.95 -26.57 -9.95
C ALA A 551 22.28 -26.61 -8.46
N MET A 552 21.31 -26.31 -7.59
CA MET A 552 21.49 -26.38 -6.13
C MET A 552 21.75 -27.81 -5.64
N VAL A 553 20.96 -28.78 -6.09
CA VAL A 553 21.12 -30.20 -5.71
C VAL A 553 22.50 -30.69 -6.13
N THR A 554 22.93 -30.38 -7.34
CA THR A 554 24.22 -30.82 -7.88
C THR A 554 25.41 -30.16 -7.18
N ALA A 555 25.29 -28.89 -6.79
CA ALA A 555 26.39 -28.12 -6.21
C ALA A 555 26.50 -28.22 -4.68
N TYR A 556 25.38 -28.37 -3.96
CA TYR A 556 25.35 -28.16 -2.50
C TYR A 556 24.83 -29.35 -1.69
N MET A 557 24.30 -30.42 -2.31
CA MET A 557 23.77 -31.57 -1.60
C MET A 557 24.62 -32.83 -1.85
N PRO A 558 25.52 -33.20 -0.92
CA PRO A 558 26.17 -34.50 -0.97
C PRO A 558 25.13 -35.56 -0.56
N TYR A 559 24.72 -36.43 -1.48
CA TYR A 559 23.71 -37.48 -1.28
C TYR A 559 22.27 -36.98 -1.05
N PRO A 560 21.65 -36.33 -2.06
CA PRO A 560 20.29 -35.82 -1.92
C PRO A 560 19.24 -36.93 -1.89
N SER A 561 18.23 -36.77 -1.02
CA SER A 561 16.96 -37.49 -1.12
C SER A 561 15.95 -36.61 -1.86
N ILE A 562 15.42 -37.07 -2.98
CA ILE A 562 14.50 -36.32 -3.84
C ILE A 562 13.15 -37.03 -3.82
N VAL A 563 12.14 -36.35 -3.29
CA VAL A 563 10.76 -36.85 -3.18
C VAL A 563 9.86 -35.92 -3.97
N ILE A 564 9.23 -36.44 -5.03
CA ILE A 564 8.30 -35.70 -5.88
C ILE A 564 6.98 -36.45 -5.92
N THR A 565 5.92 -35.86 -5.37
CA THR A 565 4.57 -36.45 -5.39
C THR A 565 3.72 -35.95 -6.55
N ILE A 566 4.18 -34.93 -7.28
CA ILE A 566 3.48 -34.35 -8.43
C ILE A 566 4.04 -34.99 -9.71
N PRO A 567 3.28 -35.82 -10.44
CA PRO A 567 3.78 -36.55 -11.61
C PRO A 567 4.26 -35.65 -12.76
N GLU A 568 3.62 -34.49 -12.94
CA GLU A 568 3.98 -33.48 -13.95
C GLU A 568 5.39 -32.94 -13.70
N GLU A 569 5.68 -32.61 -12.44
CA GLU A 569 6.98 -32.12 -11.98
C GLU A 569 8.04 -33.23 -12.01
N ALA A 570 7.63 -34.48 -11.77
CA ALA A 570 8.52 -35.63 -11.94
C ALA A 570 8.98 -35.79 -13.40
N GLY A 571 8.13 -35.47 -14.38
CA GLY A 571 8.52 -35.44 -15.79
C GLY A 571 9.55 -34.34 -16.12
N LEU A 572 9.43 -33.16 -15.51
CA LEU A 572 10.43 -32.08 -15.63
C LEU A 572 11.75 -32.49 -14.97
N TYR A 573 11.67 -33.04 -13.76
CA TYR A 573 12.82 -33.63 -13.08
C TYR A 573 13.44 -34.76 -13.92
N GLY A 574 12.65 -35.55 -14.63
CA GLY A 574 13.11 -36.63 -15.51
C GLY A 574 13.76 -36.18 -16.82
N ASN A 575 13.69 -34.88 -17.14
CA ASN A 575 14.11 -34.28 -18.42
C ASN A 575 13.44 -34.92 -19.64
N VAL A 576 12.12 -35.12 -19.57
CA VAL A 576 11.34 -35.65 -20.70
C VAL A 576 11.30 -34.63 -21.84
N GLN A 577 11.80 -35.03 -23.01
CA GLN A 577 11.81 -34.19 -24.20
C GLN A 577 10.37 -34.00 -24.73
N GLN A 578 9.90 -32.75 -24.77
CA GLN A 578 8.56 -32.44 -25.30
C GLN A 578 8.67 -32.05 -26.77
N ILE A 579 7.84 -32.67 -27.61
CA ILE A 579 7.73 -32.40 -29.05
C ILE A 579 6.31 -31.94 -29.31
N VAL A 580 6.14 -30.71 -29.80
CA VAL A 580 4.82 -30.11 -30.04
C VAL A 580 4.56 -30.05 -31.54
N LEU A 581 3.44 -30.63 -31.98
CA LEU A 581 3.04 -30.65 -33.39
C LEU A 581 1.66 -30.04 -33.53
N MET A 582 1.60 -28.89 -34.20
CA MET A 582 0.35 -28.22 -34.55
C MET A 582 -0.28 -28.93 -35.74
N THR A 583 -1.55 -29.33 -35.63
CA THR A 583 -2.29 -30.01 -36.70
C THR A 583 -3.77 -29.66 -36.64
N VAL A 584 -4.44 -29.72 -37.79
CA VAL A 584 -5.91 -29.72 -37.83
C VAL A 584 -6.42 -31.09 -37.40
N GLU A 585 -7.60 -31.15 -36.78
CA GLU A 585 -8.18 -32.39 -36.25
C GLU A 585 -8.25 -33.53 -37.31
N SER A 586 -8.63 -33.19 -38.54
CA SER A 586 -8.76 -34.15 -39.65
C SER A 586 -7.44 -34.79 -40.07
N MET A 587 -6.30 -34.17 -39.75
CA MET A 587 -4.96 -34.63 -40.13
C MET A 587 -4.20 -35.29 -38.97
N LYS A 588 -4.78 -35.38 -37.77
CA LYS A 588 -4.11 -35.95 -36.58
C LYS A 588 -3.53 -37.33 -36.81
N ILE A 589 -4.28 -38.23 -37.46
CA ILE A 589 -3.80 -39.58 -37.80
C ILE A 589 -2.61 -39.52 -38.76
N SER A 590 -2.67 -38.72 -39.82
CA SER A 590 -1.57 -38.58 -40.78
C SER A 590 -0.29 -38.06 -40.10
N VAL A 591 -0.43 -37.10 -39.19
CA VAL A 591 0.69 -36.56 -38.40
C VAL A 591 1.21 -37.61 -37.42
N LEU A 592 0.33 -38.33 -36.71
CA LEU A 592 0.70 -39.44 -35.82
C LEU A 592 1.53 -40.49 -36.56
N MET A 593 1.11 -40.88 -37.76
CA MET A 593 1.84 -41.85 -38.60
C MET A 593 3.20 -41.34 -39.06
N GLY A 594 3.38 -40.02 -39.21
CA GLY A 594 4.68 -39.41 -39.51
C GLY A 594 5.63 -39.35 -38.31
N VAL A 595 5.11 -39.43 -37.08
CA VAL A 595 5.89 -39.40 -35.83
C VAL A 595 6.38 -40.79 -35.42
N LEU A 596 5.57 -41.82 -35.68
CA LEU A 596 5.90 -43.20 -35.30
C LEU A 596 7.05 -43.74 -36.18
N ASP A 597 8.18 -44.03 -35.55
CA ASP A 597 9.27 -44.76 -36.19
C ASP A 597 9.03 -46.27 -36.08
N PHE A 598 8.57 -46.88 -37.17
CA PHE A 598 8.24 -48.31 -37.23
C PHE A 598 9.48 -49.22 -37.29
N SER A 599 10.68 -48.66 -37.43
CA SER A 599 11.94 -49.41 -37.50
C SER A 599 13.05 -48.71 -36.68
N PRO A 600 12.87 -48.56 -35.36
CA PRO A 600 13.81 -47.79 -34.55
C PRO A 600 15.10 -48.58 -34.32
N LEU A 601 16.24 -47.88 -34.34
CA LEU A 601 17.57 -48.47 -34.07
C LEU A 601 17.68 -49.07 -32.66
N VAL A 602 16.87 -48.57 -31.72
CA VAL A 602 16.80 -49.01 -30.32
C VAL A 602 15.36 -49.44 -30.03
N CYS A 603 15.16 -50.45 -29.19
CA CYS A 603 13.83 -50.86 -28.76
C CYS A 603 13.02 -49.67 -28.25
N GLN A 604 11.82 -49.47 -28.80
CA GLN A 604 10.94 -48.37 -28.43
C GLN A 604 9.61 -48.93 -27.92
N LYS A 605 9.20 -48.49 -26.73
CA LYS A 605 7.86 -48.71 -26.17
C LYS A 605 7.09 -47.39 -26.22
N THR A 606 6.05 -47.32 -27.04
CA THR A 606 5.25 -46.12 -27.28
C THR A 606 3.83 -46.29 -26.75
N LEU A 607 3.39 -45.34 -25.94
CA LEU A 607 2.05 -45.31 -25.37
C LEU A 607 1.26 -44.18 -26.03
N ILE A 608 0.18 -44.50 -26.74
CA ILE A 608 -0.71 -43.54 -27.41
C ILE A 608 -1.99 -43.43 -26.60
N ILE A 609 -2.38 -42.21 -26.25
CA ILE A 609 -3.49 -41.99 -25.31
C ILE A 609 -4.56 -41.10 -25.96
N ALA A 610 -5.77 -41.66 -26.04
CA ALA A 610 -6.98 -40.99 -26.53
C ALA A 610 -8.04 -40.89 -25.41
N ASN A 611 -9.03 -40.02 -25.55
CA ASN A 611 -10.04 -39.81 -24.52
C ASN A 611 -11.26 -40.73 -24.68
N SER A 612 -11.55 -41.22 -25.90
CA SER A 612 -12.70 -42.09 -26.16
C SER A 612 -12.26 -43.51 -26.57
N SER A 613 -13.07 -44.51 -26.21
CA SER A 613 -12.86 -45.90 -26.65
C SER A 613 -12.97 -46.07 -28.17
N GLN A 614 -13.83 -45.27 -28.83
CA GLN A 614 -13.98 -45.28 -30.30
C GLN A 614 -12.70 -44.81 -30.99
N ASP A 615 -12.05 -43.76 -30.47
CA ASP A 615 -10.79 -43.24 -31.02
C ASP A 615 -9.65 -44.22 -30.79
N VAL A 616 -9.63 -44.94 -29.65
CA VAL A 616 -8.66 -46.02 -29.40
C VAL A 616 -8.78 -47.12 -30.45
N ASP A 617 -10.00 -47.58 -30.74
CA ASP A 617 -10.23 -48.60 -31.77
C ASP A 617 -9.82 -48.10 -33.16
N TYR A 618 -10.18 -46.87 -33.51
CA TYR A 618 -9.83 -46.28 -34.81
C TYR A 618 -8.30 -46.13 -34.99
N VAL A 619 -7.61 -45.58 -33.99
CA VAL A 619 -6.15 -45.41 -34.01
C VAL A 619 -5.47 -46.79 -34.09
N TYR A 620 -5.97 -47.78 -33.34
CA TYR A 620 -5.45 -49.14 -33.38
C TYR A 620 -5.56 -49.77 -34.78
N GLU A 621 -6.72 -49.70 -35.42
CA GLU A 621 -6.93 -50.29 -36.75
C GLU A 621 -5.97 -49.68 -37.80
N VAL A 622 -5.78 -48.36 -37.75
CA VAL A 622 -4.87 -47.67 -38.68
C VAL A 622 -3.41 -48.10 -38.45
N ILE A 623 -2.95 -48.17 -37.20
CA ILE A 623 -1.58 -48.57 -36.89
C ILE A 623 -1.35 -50.06 -37.21
N HIS A 624 -2.34 -50.91 -36.90
CA HIS A 624 -2.29 -52.34 -37.18
C HIS A 624 -2.18 -52.63 -38.68
N SER A 625 -2.85 -51.84 -39.52
CA SER A 625 -2.79 -51.96 -40.98
C SER A 625 -1.38 -51.78 -41.57
N LYS A 626 -0.46 -51.15 -40.83
CA LYS A 626 0.95 -50.95 -41.22
C LYS A 626 1.89 -52.05 -40.71
N SER A 627 1.33 -53.16 -40.22
CA SER A 627 2.09 -54.30 -39.68
C SER A 627 2.98 -53.95 -38.48
N ALA A 628 2.61 -52.91 -37.72
CA ALA A 628 3.27 -52.55 -36.47
C ALA A 628 2.78 -53.45 -35.32
N PHE A 629 3.66 -53.74 -34.36
CA PHE A 629 3.29 -54.51 -33.17
C PHE A 629 2.51 -53.62 -32.19
N CYS A 630 1.19 -53.62 -32.36
CA CYS A 630 0.26 -52.75 -31.63
C CYS A 630 -0.66 -53.56 -30.71
N LEU A 631 -0.88 -53.03 -29.51
CA LEU A 631 -1.85 -53.50 -28.52
C LEU A 631 -2.92 -52.43 -28.31
N LYS A 632 -4.11 -52.83 -27.87
CA LYS A 632 -5.18 -51.91 -27.47
C LYS A 632 -5.78 -52.29 -26.13
N THR A 633 -6.24 -51.28 -25.39
CA THR A 633 -6.99 -51.47 -24.15
C THR A 633 -7.86 -50.24 -23.85
N HIS A 634 -9.06 -50.46 -23.35
CA HIS A 634 -9.97 -49.41 -22.89
C HIS A 634 -10.94 -50.00 -21.86
N GLU A 635 -11.82 -49.17 -21.27
CA GLU A 635 -12.75 -49.55 -20.20
C GLU A 635 -13.66 -50.76 -20.49
N GLY A 636 -13.90 -51.08 -21.77
CA GLY A 636 -14.70 -52.24 -22.21
C GLY A 636 -13.91 -53.54 -22.36
N LEU A 637 -12.58 -53.49 -22.31
CA LEU A 637 -11.67 -54.63 -22.54
C LEU A 637 -10.90 -55.04 -21.27
N THR A 638 -11.49 -54.85 -20.09
CA THR A 638 -10.88 -55.18 -18.79
C THR A 638 -10.37 -56.62 -18.69
N HIS A 639 -11.06 -57.58 -19.32
CA HIS A 639 -10.65 -58.99 -19.37
C HIS A 639 -9.30 -59.23 -20.09
N GLN A 640 -8.80 -58.27 -20.87
CA GLN A 640 -7.53 -58.37 -21.60
C GLN A 640 -6.36 -57.71 -20.88
N PHE A 641 -6.59 -57.05 -19.74
CA PHE A 641 -5.56 -56.27 -19.04
C PHE A 641 -4.34 -57.13 -18.68
N ASP A 642 -4.55 -58.32 -18.10
CA ASP A 642 -3.45 -59.23 -17.74
C ASP A 642 -2.61 -59.65 -18.96
N SER A 643 -3.27 -59.92 -20.09
CA SER A 643 -2.61 -60.28 -21.35
C SER A 643 -1.78 -59.11 -21.87
N VAL A 644 -2.34 -57.89 -21.87
CA VAL A 644 -1.65 -56.67 -22.31
C VAL A 644 -0.46 -56.36 -21.43
N VAL A 645 -0.60 -56.45 -20.11
CA VAL A 645 0.50 -56.21 -19.15
C VAL A 645 1.61 -57.24 -19.35
N GLN A 646 1.27 -58.53 -19.51
CA GLN A 646 2.24 -59.58 -19.79
C GLN A 646 2.97 -59.38 -21.13
N GLN A 647 2.27 -58.91 -22.17
CA GLN A 647 2.88 -58.62 -23.46
C GLN A 647 3.77 -57.37 -23.41
N TRP A 648 3.36 -56.35 -22.67
CA TRP A 648 4.14 -55.13 -22.45
C TRP A 648 5.40 -55.37 -21.62
N SER A 649 5.34 -56.27 -20.63
CA SER A 649 6.47 -56.58 -19.74
C SER A 649 7.55 -57.44 -20.39
N LYS A 650 7.29 -58.05 -21.56
CA LYS A 650 8.30 -58.87 -22.25
C LYS A 650 9.46 -58.00 -22.73
N ASP A 651 10.67 -58.51 -22.58
CA ASP A 651 11.87 -57.91 -23.14
C ASP A 651 11.83 -58.05 -24.67
N ILE A 652 11.81 -56.91 -25.35
CA ILE A 652 11.71 -56.84 -26.80
C ILE A 652 13.12 -56.56 -27.35
N GLY A 653 13.48 -57.25 -28.43
CA GLY A 653 14.82 -57.18 -29.02
C GLY A 653 15.18 -55.79 -29.56
N ALA A 654 16.44 -55.59 -29.93
CA ALA A 654 16.83 -54.41 -30.70
C ALA A 654 16.10 -54.42 -32.06
N GLY A 655 15.60 -53.25 -32.51
CA GLY A 655 14.88 -53.12 -33.77
C GLY A 655 13.35 -53.26 -33.71
N SER A 656 12.77 -53.56 -32.54
CA SER A 656 11.31 -53.70 -32.38
C SER A 656 10.66 -52.47 -31.74
N HIS A 657 9.48 -52.13 -32.25
CA HIS A 657 8.62 -51.05 -31.76
C HIS A 657 7.32 -51.65 -31.23
N LEU A 658 7.08 -51.52 -29.91
CA LEU A 658 5.82 -51.89 -29.27
C LEU A 658 4.98 -50.63 -29.07
N ILE A 659 3.76 -50.67 -29.58
CA ILE A 659 2.78 -49.58 -29.44
C ILE A 659 1.61 -50.08 -28.59
N LEU A 660 1.20 -49.31 -27.59
CA LEU A 660 -0.05 -49.54 -26.87
C LEU A 660 -0.96 -48.32 -27.03
N VAL A 661 -2.19 -48.53 -27.50
CA VAL A 661 -3.23 -47.50 -27.58
C VAL A 661 -4.19 -47.68 -26.41
N THR A 662 -4.41 -46.64 -25.61
CA THR A 662 -5.22 -46.72 -24.39
C THR A 662 -5.98 -45.44 -24.06
N THR A 663 -6.92 -45.51 -23.11
CA THR A 663 -7.53 -44.34 -22.44
C THR A 663 -6.86 -44.03 -21.09
N ASP A 664 -7.11 -42.83 -20.54
CA ASP A 664 -6.57 -42.37 -19.26
C ASP A 664 -6.97 -43.26 -18.08
N GLU A 665 -8.22 -43.72 -18.04
CA GLU A 665 -8.78 -44.52 -16.95
C GLU A 665 -8.07 -45.87 -16.77
N CYS A 666 -7.58 -46.45 -17.87
CA CYS A 666 -6.87 -47.74 -17.83
C CYS A 666 -5.43 -47.64 -17.30
N LEU A 667 -4.82 -46.45 -17.30
CA LEU A 667 -3.41 -46.27 -16.92
C LEU A 667 -3.12 -46.71 -15.48
N LYS A 668 -4.07 -46.49 -14.55
CA LYS A 668 -3.91 -46.87 -13.14
C LYS A 668 -3.83 -48.40 -12.99
N CYS A 669 -4.64 -49.13 -13.74
CA CYS A 669 -4.74 -50.59 -13.67
C CYS A 669 -3.57 -51.28 -14.39
N LEU A 670 -3.06 -50.71 -15.48
CA LEU A 670 -2.00 -51.32 -16.28
C LEU A 670 -0.62 -51.24 -15.62
N GLY A 671 -0.39 -50.26 -14.74
CA GLY A 671 0.88 -50.13 -14.00
C GLY A 671 2.11 -49.90 -14.88
N ILE A 672 1.96 -49.35 -16.09
CA ILE A 672 3.06 -49.11 -17.04
C ILE A 672 3.98 -48.00 -16.53
N ARG A 673 5.30 -48.26 -16.50
CA ARG A 673 6.33 -47.31 -16.00
C ARG A 673 7.61 -47.22 -16.84
N ASP A 674 7.77 -48.08 -17.84
CA ASP A 674 8.95 -48.22 -18.72
C ASP A 674 8.69 -47.73 -20.15
N ALA A 675 7.65 -46.92 -20.37
CA ALA A 675 7.42 -46.32 -21.68
C ALA A 675 8.60 -45.41 -22.06
N THR A 676 9.05 -45.48 -23.31
CA THR A 676 10.10 -44.61 -23.87
C THR A 676 9.52 -43.38 -24.56
N CYS A 677 8.29 -43.49 -25.08
CA CYS A 677 7.58 -42.42 -25.76
C CYS A 677 6.11 -42.43 -25.33
N VAL A 678 5.57 -41.25 -25.02
CA VAL A 678 4.13 -41.06 -24.77
C VAL A 678 3.60 -40.08 -25.81
N VAL A 679 2.56 -40.48 -26.55
CA VAL A 679 1.90 -39.64 -27.55
C VAL A 679 0.53 -39.24 -27.02
N HIS A 680 0.35 -37.94 -26.84
CA HIS A 680 -0.92 -37.33 -26.48
C HIS A 680 -1.71 -37.09 -27.77
N TYR A 681 -2.47 -38.11 -28.19
CA TYR A 681 -3.35 -38.00 -29.38
C TYR A 681 -4.47 -36.98 -29.13
N GLU A 682 -5.00 -36.98 -27.91
CA GLU A 682 -5.91 -35.95 -27.40
C GLU A 682 -5.47 -35.49 -26.02
N PHE A 683 -5.75 -34.23 -25.67
CA PHE A 683 -5.45 -33.71 -24.34
C PHE A 683 -6.45 -34.22 -23.30
N PRO A 684 -5.99 -34.57 -22.08
CA PRO A 684 -6.88 -35.05 -21.04
C PRO A 684 -7.80 -33.92 -20.54
N ALA A 685 -9.03 -34.29 -20.15
CA ALA A 685 -10.01 -33.34 -19.62
C ALA A 685 -9.54 -32.61 -18.34
N ALA A 686 -8.66 -33.23 -17.55
CA ALA A 686 -8.10 -32.64 -16.34
C ALA A 686 -6.56 -32.66 -16.38
N ARG A 687 -5.95 -31.58 -15.87
CA ARG A 687 -4.48 -31.39 -15.82
C ARG A 687 -3.77 -32.57 -15.15
N LYS A 688 -4.31 -33.09 -14.04
CA LYS A 688 -3.76 -34.22 -13.27
C LYS A 688 -3.40 -35.45 -14.10
N TRP A 689 -4.17 -35.72 -15.16
CA TRP A 689 -3.94 -36.86 -16.04
C TRP A 689 -2.73 -36.65 -16.93
N PHE A 690 -2.45 -35.41 -17.35
CA PHE A 690 -1.27 -35.09 -18.14
C PHE A 690 0.02 -35.55 -17.44
N GLY A 691 0.14 -35.27 -16.14
CA GLY A 691 1.25 -35.77 -15.33
C GLY A 691 1.32 -37.29 -15.23
N ARG A 692 0.18 -37.94 -15.01
CA ARG A 692 0.11 -39.41 -14.92
C ARG A 692 0.58 -40.08 -16.22
N ARG A 693 0.19 -39.52 -17.37
CA ARG A 693 0.68 -39.95 -18.69
C ARG A 693 2.20 -39.86 -18.78
N LEU A 694 2.80 -38.75 -18.34
CA LEU A 694 4.26 -38.60 -18.32
C LEU A 694 4.95 -39.59 -17.38
N PHE A 695 4.33 -39.87 -16.24
CA PHE A 695 4.88 -40.78 -15.23
C PHE A 695 4.86 -42.26 -15.67
N CYS A 696 4.17 -42.60 -16.75
CA CYS A 696 4.34 -43.90 -17.41
C CYS A 696 5.76 -44.13 -17.97
N MET A 697 6.59 -43.07 -18.03
CA MET A 697 7.99 -43.13 -18.42
C MET A 697 8.96 -43.10 -17.23
N PHE A 698 8.46 -43.24 -16.00
CA PHE A 698 9.21 -43.08 -14.75
C PHE A 698 10.56 -43.82 -14.71
N LYS A 699 10.63 -45.07 -15.16
CA LYS A 699 11.88 -45.86 -15.15
C LYS A 699 12.97 -45.30 -16.06
N ASN A 700 12.59 -44.46 -17.02
CA ASN A 700 13.48 -43.78 -17.96
C ASN A 700 13.81 -42.34 -17.55
N PHE A 701 13.31 -41.87 -16.39
CA PHE A 701 13.68 -40.55 -15.87
C PHE A 701 15.14 -40.53 -15.43
N ARG A 702 15.82 -39.40 -15.66
CA ARG A 702 17.16 -39.19 -15.10
C ARG A 702 17.13 -39.26 -13.56
N ASN A 703 18.21 -39.72 -12.97
CA ASN A 703 18.35 -39.82 -11.52
C ASN A 703 19.56 -39.01 -11.02
N LEU A 704 19.30 -37.83 -10.45
CA LEU A 704 20.33 -36.94 -9.90
C LEU A 704 20.98 -37.46 -8.61
N SER A 705 20.37 -38.42 -7.89
CA SER A 705 20.98 -38.99 -6.68
C SER A 705 22.10 -40.00 -7.00
N LYS A 706 22.13 -40.53 -8.24
CA LYS A 706 23.15 -41.46 -8.74
C LYS A 706 24.01 -40.77 -9.79
N GLN A 707 25.13 -40.17 -9.37
CA GLN A 707 26.05 -39.41 -10.24
C GLN A 707 26.65 -40.21 -11.44
N THR A 708 26.41 -41.52 -11.55
CA THR A 708 27.08 -42.44 -12.49
C THR A 708 26.19 -43.12 -13.54
N GLN A 709 24.89 -42.84 -13.63
CA GLN A 709 24.04 -43.40 -14.70
C GLN A 709 23.76 -42.39 -15.83
N ARG A 710 24.51 -42.49 -16.92
CA ARG A 710 24.06 -41.97 -18.22
C ARG A 710 22.89 -42.85 -18.68
N CYS A 711 21.66 -42.35 -18.58
CA CYS A 711 20.47 -43.06 -19.06
C CYS A 711 20.61 -43.29 -20.59
N SER A 712 20.39 -44.53 -21.04
CA SER A 712 20.65 -44.97 -22.43
C SER A 712 19.54 -44.62 -23.42
N SER A 713 18.39 -44.12 -22.97
CA SER A 713 17.28 -43.71 -23.84
C SER A 713 16.61 -42.44 -23.33
N VAL A 714 16.49 -41.42 -24.20
CA VAL A 714 15.78 -40.17 -23.90
C VAL A 714 14.28 -40.43 -23.93
N ALA A 715 13.59 -40.21 -22.81
CA ALA A 715 12.13 -40.26 -22.74
C ALA A 715 11.51 -39.10 -23.54
N ARG A 716 10.52 -39.39 -24.38
CA ARG A 716 9.88 -38.39 -25.28
C ARG A 716 8.38 -38.29 -25.02
N SER A 717 7.86 -37.07 -24.96
CA SER A 717 6.43 -36.78 -24.97
C SER A 717 6.09 -36.02 -26.25
N VAL A 718 5.17 -36.56 -27.05
CA VAL A 718 4.69 -35.93 -28.28
C VAL A 718 3.27 -35.41 -28.06
N LEU A 719 3.06 -34.13 -28.32
CA LEU A 719 1.78 -33.45 -28.17
C LEU A 719 1.21 -33.08 -29.54
N LEU A 720 0.06 -33.66 -29.89
CA LEU A 720 -0.69 -33.29 -31.08
C LEU A 720 -1.71 -32.22 -30.70
N VAL A 721 -1.44 -30.96 -31.07
CA VAL A 721 -2.28 -29.81 -30.72
C VAL A 721 -3.19 -29.46 -31.89
N SER A 722 -4.50 -29.45 -31.66
CA SER A 722 -5.50 -28.96 -32.62
C SER A 722 -6.35 -27.81 -32.07
N GLU A 723 -7.23 -27.28 -32.91
CA GLU A 723 -8.18 -26.22 -32.58
C GLU A 723 -9.13 -26.58 -31.41
N LYS A 724 -9.39 -27.88 -31.17
CA LYS A 724 -10.22 -28.34 -30.06
C LYS A 724 -9.56 -28.14 -28.70
N ASP A 725 -8.24 -28.00 -28.65
CA ASP A 725 -7.45 -27.97 -27.41
C ASP A 725 -7.31 -26.57 -26.78
N SER A 726 -8.08 -25.59 -27.25
CA SER A 726 -8.08 -24.20 -26.76
C SER A 726 -8.26 -24.08 -25.23
N ARG A 727 -8.99 -25.01 -24.61
CA ARG A 727 -9.17 -25.05 -23.14
C ARG A 727 -7.89 -25.42 -22.39
N HIS A 728 -7.05 -26.26 -22.99
CA HIS A 728 -5.85 -26.82 -22.35
C HIS A 728 -4.59 -26.01 -22.63
N ILE A 729 -4.55 -25.29 -23.76
CA ILE A 729 -3.31 -24.67 -24.28
C ILE A 729 -2.59 -23.77 -23.28
N VAL A 730 -3.31 -22.93 -22.53
CA VAL A 730 -2.71 -22.01 -21.53
C VAL A 730 -2.05 -22.79 -20.38
N GLY A 731 -2.59 -23.96 -20.01
CA GLY A 731 -1.98 -24.84 -19.01
C GLY A 731 -0.74 -25.53 -19.56
N VAL A 732 -0.84 -26.07 -20.77
CA VAL A 732 0.25 -26.79 -21.46
C VAL A 732 1.41 -25.85 -21.75
N MET A 733 1.16 -24.62 -22.20
CA MET A 733 2.19 -23.62 -22.45
C MET A 733 2.95 -23.22 -21.18
N ARG A 734 2.29 -23.19 -20.02
CA ARG A 734 2.98 -22.97 -18.73
C ARG A 734 3.93 -24.11 -18.38
N TYR A 735 3.61 -25.34 -18.78
CA TYR A 735 4.50 -26.49 -18.64
C TYR A 735 5.65 -26.43 -19.67
N LEU A 736 5.35 -26.23 -20.95
CA LEU A 736 6.33 -26.24 -22.03
C LEU A 736 7.38 -25.14 -21.93
N ARG A 737 7.01 -23.93 -21.47
CA ARG A 737 7.98 -22.83 -21.22
C ARG A 737 9.05 -23.18 -20.18
N ARG A 738 8.82 -24.22 -19.37
CA ARG A 738 9.77 -24.71 -18.35
C ARG A 738 10.59 -25.91 -18.84
N THR A 739 10.39 -26.32 -20.09
CA THR A 739 11.15 -27.37 -20.76
C THR A 739 12.02 -26.76 -21.86
N ASP A 740 13.01 -27.52 -22.33
CA ASP A 740 13.84 -27.13 -23.48
C ASP A 740 13.13 -27.37 -24.84
N ALA A 741 11.80 -27.43 -24.83
CA ALA A 741 11.01 -27.66 -26.02
C ALA A 741 11.03 -26.44 -26.95
N LEU A 742 11.16 -26.72 -28.26
CA LEU A 742 11.01 -25.68 -29.27
C LEU A 742 9.52 -25.33 -29.40
N LEU A 743 9.18 -24.06 -29.16
CA LEU A 743 7.81 -23.55 -29.26
C LEU A 743 7.59 -22.96 -30.66
N PRO A 744 6.74 -23.57 -31.51
CA PRO A 744 6.43 -23.01 -32.83
C PRO A 744 5.75 -21.63 -32.72
N PRO A 745 6.02 -20.68 -33.62
CA PRO A 745 5.36 -19.36 -33.59
C PRO A 745 3.83 -19.46 -33.72
N GLU A 746 3.33 -20.47 -34.43
CA GLU A 746 1.89 -20.76 -34.59
C GLU A 746 1.24 -21.08 -33.23
N LEU A 747 1.96 -21.79 -32.36
CA LEU A 747 1.49 -22.14 -31.01
C LEU A 747 1.41 -20.89 -30.12
N LEU A 748 2.38 -19.98 -30.23
CA LEU A 748 2.38 -18.72 -29.48
C LEU A 748 1.22 -17.81 -29.93
N ALA A 749 0.98 -17.72 -31.24
CA ALA A 749 -0.16 -16.97 -31.77
C ALA A 749 -1.50 -17.58 -31.32
N PHE A 750 -1.61 -18.92 -31.33
CA PHE A 750 -2.79 -19.62 -30.84
C PHE A 750 -3.07 -19.35 -29.35
N GLU A 751 -2.04 -19.39 -28.49
CA GLU A 751 -2.17 -19.06 -27.07
C GLU A 751 -2.62 -17.60 -26.86
N GLN A 752 -2.03 -16.64 -27.58
CA GLN A 752 -2.41 -15.23 -27.49
C GLN A 752 -3.89 -15.01 -27.85
N GLY A 753 -4.37 -15.66 -28.92
CA GLY A 753 -5.78 -15.63 -29.30
C GLY A 753 -6.69 -16.18 -28.19
N VAL A 754 -6.30 -17.29 -27.55
CA VAL A 754 -7.06 -17.87 -26.43
C VAL A 754 -7.05 -16.96 -25.20
N LEU A 755 -5.92 -16.34 -24.86
CA LEU A 755 -5.84 -15.40 -23.74
C LEU A 755 -6.73 -14.17 -23.95
N LYS A 756 -6.74 -13.62 -25.16
CA LYS A 756 -7.62 -12.50 -25.52
C LYS A 756 -9.10 -12.87 -25.39
N ALA A 757 -9.51 -14.00 -25.97
CA ALA A 757 -10.89 -14.49 -25.86
C ALA A 757 -11.29 -14.77 -24.39
N ARG A 758 -10.37 -15.25 -23.55
CA ARG A 758 -10.62 -15.42 -22.11
C ARG A 758 -10.79 -14.10 -21.39
N ASP A 759 -10.05 -13.06 -21.76
CA ASP A 759 -10.19 -11.74 -21.13
C ASP A 759 -11.50 -11.06 -21.56
N GLU A 760 -11.92 -11.22 -22.82
CA GLU A 760 -13.23 -10.79 -23.32
C GLU A 760 -14.39 -11.47 -22.56
N GLN A 761 -14.23 -12.72 -22.13
CA GLN A 761 -15.23 -13.40 -21.28
C GLN A 761 -15.28 -12.84 -19.85
N LYS A 762 -14.24 -12.13 -19.40
CA LYS A 762 -14.16 -11.51 -18.06
C LYS A 762 -14.69 -10.08 -18.05
N MET A 763 -15.35 -9.60 -19.12
CA MET A 763 -15.81 -8.21 -19.19
C MET A 763 -16.81 -7.81 -18.09
N SER A 764 -17.51 -8.77 -17.46
CA SER A 764 -18.38 -8.53 -16.30
C SER A 764 -17.64 -8.47 -14.95
N ARG A 765 -16.34 -8.81 -14.91
CA ARG A 765 -15.49 -8.82 -13.71
C ARG A 765 -14.84 -7.44 -13.50
N PRO A 766 -14.46 -7.09 -12.25
CA PRO A 766 -13.70 -5.87 -11.99
C PRO A 766 -12.31 -5.91 -12.65
N LEU A 767 -11.73 -4.74 -12.91
CA LEU A 767 -10.34 -4.62 -13.36
C LEU A 767 -9.39 -5.15 -12.28
N CYS A 768 -8.38 -5.91 -12.68
CA CYS A 768 -7.38 -6.50 -11.79
C CYS A 768 -6.80 -5.46 -10.80
N SER A 769 -6.86 -5.77 -9.50
CA SER A 769 -6.39 -4.87 -8.43
C SER A 769 -4.89 -4.57 -8.49
N TYR A 770 -4.08 -5.55 -8.88
CA TYR A 770 -2.63 -5.39 -9.07
C TYR A 770 -2.29 -4.52 -10.28
N LEU A 771 -3.04 -4.72 -11.38
CA LEU A 771 -2.93 -3.88 -12.57
C LEU A 771 -3.22 -2.42 -12.21
N LYS A 772 -4.28 -2.18 -11.43
CA LYS A 772 -4.60 -0.84 -10.90
C LYS A 772 -3.53 -0.31 -9.94
N SER A 773 -2.98 -1.12 -9.05
CA SER A 773 -2.10 -0.63 -7.99
C SER A 773 -0.65 -0.41 -8.44
N PHE A 774 -0.20 -1.17 -9.45
CA PHE A 774 1.21 -1.23 -9.84
C PHE A 774 1.45 -1.11 -11.36
N GLY A 775 0.39 -1.13 -12.18
CA GLY A 775 0.47 -1.10 -13.64
C GLY A 775 0.71 -2.45 -14.31
N VAL A 776 0.89 -3.53 -13.54
CA VAL A 776 1.16 -4.89 -14.04
C VAL A 776 0.41 -5.93 -13.23
N CYS A 777 -0.14 -6.93 -13.89
CA CYS A 777 -0.72 -8.10 -13.22
C CYS A 777 0.35 -9.15 -12.91
N ARG A 778 0.18 -9.90 -11.81
CA ARG A 778 1.06 -10.99 -11.42
C ARG A 778 1.18 -12.08 -12.48
N ASP A 779 0.04 -12.57 -12.96
CA ASP A 779 -0.06 -13.60 -14.01
C ASP A 779 -1.44 -13.48 -14.67
N SER A 780 -1.48 -12.85 -15.84
CA SER A 780 -2.73 -12.65 -16.61
C SER A 780 -3.37 -13.98 -17.06
N SER A 781 -2.59 -15.07 -17.13
CA SER A 781 -3.08 -16.38 -17.58
C SER A 781 -3.98 -17.08 -16.56
N VAL A 782 -3.85 -16.74 -15.27
CA VAL A 782 -4.60 -17.36 -14.16
C VAL A 782 -5.45 -16.35 -13.39
N CYS A 783 -5.22 -15.05 -13.59
CA CYS A 783 -5.94 -14.01 -12.87
C CYS A 783 -7.46 -14.08 -13.18
N PRO A 784 -8.34 -14.08 -12.16
CA PRO A 784 -9.79 -14.16 -12.33
C PRO A 784 -10.42 -12.86 -12.84
N ASP A 785 -9.72 -11.73 -12.66
CA ASP A 785 -10.16 -10.40 -13.04
C ASP A 785 -9.78 -10.09 -14.49
N ARG A 786 -10.41 -9.06 -15.07
CA ARG A 786 -10.10 -8.62 -16.43
C ARG A 786 -8.84 -7.76 -16.46
N HIS A 787 -8.18 -7.74 -17.61
CA HIS A 787 -6.99 -6.92 -17.88
C HIS A 787 -7.22 -5.91 -19.01
N THR A 788 -8.33 -6.03 -19.73
CA THR A 788 -8.74 -5.10 -20.78
C THR A 788 -9.62 -4.00 -20.21
N PHE A 789 -9.41 -2.78 -20.70
CA PHE A 789 -10.21 -1.62 -20.38
C PHE A 789 -11.60 -1.74 -21.04
N SER A 790 -12.66 -1.32 -20.35
CA SER A 790 -14.02 -1.29 -20.92
C SER A 790 -14.56 0.14 -20.91
N PRO A 791 -14.76 0.78 -22.07
CA PRO A 791 -15.29 2.15 -22.12
C PRO A 791 -16.65 2.33 -21.44
N LEU A 792 -17.47 1.27 -21.35
CA LEU A 792 -18.79 1.31 -20.74
C LEU A 792 -18.73 1.24 -19.20
N LEU A 793 -17.83 0.43 -18.64
CA LEU A 793 -17.73 0.20 -17.19
C LEU A 793 -16.73 1.13 -16.50
N ASP A 794 -15.67 1.52 -17.20
CA ASP A 794 -14.54 2.26 -16.64
C ASP A 794 -14.64 3.77 -16.87
N ARG A 795 -15.69 4.25 -17.56
CA ARG A 795 -15.93 5.69 -17.72
C ARG A 795 -16.22 6.30 -16.36
N SER A 796 -15.28 7.13 -15.90
CA SER A 796 -15.40 7.81 -14.63
C SER A 796 -16.18 9.12 -14.77
N THR A 797 -16.97 9.45 -13.74
CA THR A 797 -17.56 10.77 -13.51
C THR A 797 -16.68 11.64 -12.60
N LEU A 798 -15.56 11.10 -12.14
CA LEU A 798 -14.63 11.74 -11.22
C LEU A 798 -13.63 12.64 -11.98
N PRO A 799 -12.98 13.60 -11.30
CA PRO A 799 -12.00 14.46 -11.94
C PRO A 799 -10.79 13.66 -12.45
N ALA A 800 -10.59 13.67 -13.76
CA ALA A 800 -9.45 13.02 -14.42
C ALA A 800 -8.13 13.78 -14.23
N ALA A 801 -8.20 15.09 -14.00
CA ALA A 801 -7.04 15.94 -13.76
C ALA A 801 -7.40 17.12 -12.85
N GLY A 802 -6.42 17.60 -12.08
CA GLY A 802 -6.56 18.80 -11.25
C GLY A 802 -6.36 18.52 -9.76
N ILE A 803 -6.56 19.56 -8.95
CA ILE A 803 -6.34 19.50 -7.51
C ILE A 803 -7.64 19.14 -6.81
N ILE A 804 -7.60 18.11 -5.96
CA ILE A 804 -8.73 17.62 -5.18
C ILE A 804 -8.38 17.63 -3.70
N GLU A 805 -9.41 17.78 -2.87
CA GLU A 805 -9.31 17.59 -1.42
C GLU A 805 -9.96 16.27 -1.06
N VAL A 806 -9.25 15.46 -0.28
CA VAL A 806 -9.64 14.09 0.05
C VAL A 806 -9.49 13.81 1.53
N VAL A 807 -10.43 13.07 2.09
CA VAL A 807 -10.36 12.54 3.46
C VAL A 807 -10.36 11.02 3.40
N PRO A 808 -9.21 10.36 3.64
CA PRO A 808 -9.13 8.89 3.70
C PRO A 808 -9.91 8.36 4.90
N LEU A 809 -10.85 7.43 4.66
CA LEU A 809 -11.70 6.85 5.72
C LEU A 809 -11.29 5.41 6.04
N PHE A 810 -10.97 4.64 5.02
CA PHE A 810 -10.61 3.22 5.13
C PHE A 810 -9.38 2.89 4.28
N ILE A 811 -8.34 2.36 4.92
CA ILE A 811 -7.09 2.02 4.25
C ILE A 811 -7.12 0.55 3.82
N LYS A 812 -7.12 0.28 2.51
CA LYS A 812 -7.08 -1.08 1.96
C LYS A 812 -5.65 -1.60 1.96
N THR A 813 -4.73 -0.82 1.40
CA THR A 813 -3.29 -1.10 1.34
C THR A 813 -2.52 0.18 1.63
N ALA A 814 -1.18 0.14 1.65
CA ALA A 814 -0.39 1.36 1.89
C ALA A 814 -0.58 2.42 0.78
N SER A 815 -0.90 1.99 -0.45
CA SER A 815 -1.09 2.88 -1.61
C SER A 815 -2.55 3.03 -2.05
N VAL A 816 -3.48 2.18 -1.55
CA VAL A 816 -4.90 2.21 -1.95
C VAL A 816 -5.79 2.38 -0.73
N PHE A 817 -6.69 3.35 -0.77
CA PHE A 817 -7.65 3.59 0.31
C PHE A 817 -8.97 4.14 -0.22
N CYS A 818 -10.04 3.91 0.53
CA CYS A 818 -11.33 4.55 0.29
C CYS A 818 -11.42 5.83 1.11
N GLY A 819 -11.86 6.90 0.47
CA GLY A 819 -12.04 8.21 1.09
C GLY A 819 -13.17 9.00 0.45
N ARG A 820 -13.47 10.14 1.05
CA ARG A 820 -14.46 11.09 0.54
C ARG A 820 -13.75 12.25 -0.14
N LEU A 821 -14.30 12.72 -1.26
CA LEU A 821 -13.89 13.98 -1.89
C LEU A 821 -14.57 15.14 -1.15
N VAL A 822 -13.79 16.10 -0.68
CA VAL A 822 -14.32 17.29 -0.01
C VAL A 822 -14.70 18.33 -1.07
N ARG A 823 -15.97 18.71 -1.12
CA ARG A 823 -16.52 19.75 -2.00
C ARG A 823 -17.02 20.92 -1.15
N LYS A 824 -17.00 22.13 -1.72
CA LYS A 824 -17.44 23.34 -1.00
C LYS A 824 -18.94 23.30 -0.64
N GLU A 825 -19.73 22.47 -1.32
CA GLU A 825 -21.16 22.26 -1.07
C GLU A 825 -21.50 21.08 -0.13
N ASP A 826 -20.53 20.48 0.58
CA ASP A 826 -20.69 19.23 1.36
C ASP A 826 -21.69 19.22 2.54
N ARG A 827 -22.46 20.30 2.76
CA ARG A 827 -23.45 20.37 3.85
C ARG A 827 -24.47 19.23 3.80
N GLU A 828 -24.82 18.77 2.60
CA GLU A 828 -25.81 17.71 2.40
C GLU A 828 -25.42 16.37 3.05
N PHE A 829 -24.12 16.04 3.07
CA PHE A 829 -23.64 14.80 3.71
C PHE A 829 -23.72 14.89 5.24
N ASP A 830 -23.29 16.02 5.81
CA ASP A 830 -23.31 16.25 7.26
C ASP A 830 -24.76 16.32 7.78
N GLU A 831 -25.65 16.94 7.01
CA GLU A 831 -27.10 16.96 7.26
C GLU A 831 -27.70 15.54 7.21
N MET A 832 -27.29 14.73 6.23
CA MET A 832 -27.73 13.33 6.12
C MET A 832 -27.28 12.50 7.33
N VAL A 833 -26.01 12.59 7.73
CA VAL A 833 -25.47 11.86 8.90
C VAL A 833 -26.20 12.26 10.18
N SER A 834 -26.40 13.56 10.38
CA SER A 834 -27.14 14.11 11.53
C SER A 834 -28.62 13.67 11.52
N GLY A 835 -29.24 13.68 10.35
CA GLY A 835 -30.61 13.22 10.14
C GLY A 835 -30.78 11.73 10.43
N MET A 836 -29.85 10.88 9.99
CA MET A 836 -29.87 9.44 10.28
C MET A 836 -29.73 9.19 11.79
N ALA A 837 -28.81 9.88 12.46
CA ALA A 837 -28.64 9.77 13.91
C ALA A 837 -29.92 10.14 14.66
N SER A 838 -30.59 11.23 14.26
CA SER A 838 -31.87 11.65 14.84
C SER A 838 -33.00 10.65 14.56
N TYR A 839 -33.08 10.10 13.35
CA TYR A 839 -34.15 9.17 12.97
C TYR A 839 -34.08 7.85 13.74
N TYR A 840 -32.87 7.28 13.85
CA TYR A 840 -32.67 5.98 14.52
C TYR A 840 -32.53 6.08 16.04
N ALA A 841 -32.49 7.28 16.61
CA ALA A 841 -32.62 7.49 18.05
C ALA A 841 -33.98 7.01 18.57
N ASP A 842 -35.05 7.24 17.80
CA ASP A 842 -36.42 6.91 18.21
C ASP A 842 -36.88 5.53 17.73
N LYS A 843 -36.54 5.14 16.49
CA LYS A 843 -37.07 3.93 15.84
C LYS A 843 -35.99 3.16 15.11
N LYS A 844 -35.91 1.85 15.34
CA LYS A 844 -35.00 0.93 14.64
C LYS A 844 -35.79 -0.15 13.89
N PRO A 845 -36.40 0.18 12.74
CA PRO A 845 -37.17 -0.78 11.97
C PRO A 845 -36.26 -1.83 11.33
N GLU A 846 -36.49 -3.10 11.69
CA GLU A 846 -35.80 -4.24 11.08
C GLU A 846 -36.19 -4.43 9.61
N ALA A 847 -35.22 -4.79 8.77
CA ALA A 847 -35.46 -5.12 7.38
C ALA A 847 -35.85 -6.60 7.22
N ARG A 848 -37.08 -6.88 6.76
CA ARG A 848 -37.62 -8.24 6.61
C ARG A 848 -37.33 -8.87 5.26
N ASP A 849 -37.36 -8.07 4.19
CA ASP A 849 -37.14 -8.51 2.81
C ASP A 849 -35.80 -7.97 2.29
N LEU A 850 -34.72 -8.69 2.59
CA LEU A 850 -33.38 -8.34 2.12
C LEU A 850 -33.23 -8.70 0.65
N GLN A 851 -32.77 -7.75 -0.17
CA GLN A 851 -32.50 -7.95 -1.60
C GLN A 851 -31.05 -7.65 -1.93
N GLU A 852 -30.42 -8.49 -2.75
CA GLU A 852 -29.09 -8.22 -3.28
C GLU A 852 -29.10 -6.93 -4.12
N GLY A 853 -28.13 -6.06 -3.86
CA GLY A 853 -28.05 -4.72 -4.47
C GLY A 853 -28.88 -3.64 -3.78
N GLY A 854 -29.76 -3.98 -2.82
CA GLY A 854 -30.58 -3.02 -2.07
C GLY A 854 -29.78 -2.18 -1.06
N LEU A 855 -30.30 -0.98 -0.74
CA LEU A 855 -29.73 -0.03 0.21
C LEU A 855 -30.41 -0.13 1.59
N TYR A 856 -29.60 -0.20 2.64
CA TYR A 856 -30.03 -0.40 4.02
C TYR A 856 -29.15 0.41 4.98
N ALA A 857 -29.48 0.40 6.27
CA ALA A 857 -28.66 1.00 7.32
C ALA A 857 -28.13 -0.06 8.29
N VAL A 858 -26.91 0.12 8.77
CA VAL A 858 -26.31 -0.70 9.83
C VAL A 858 -25.78 0.21 10.92
N GLN A 859 -26.10 -0.13 12.18
CA GLN A 859 -25.51 0.53 13.34
C GLN A 859 -24.15 -0.12 13.66
N GLU A 860 -23.10 0.68 13.73
CA GLU A 860 -21.81 0.27 14.29
C GLU A 860 -21.40 1.29 15.36
N GLU A 861 -21.18 0.79 16.59
CA GLU A 861 -20.96 1.63 17.77
C GLU A 861 -22.11 2.65 17.92
N ASP A 862 -21.79 3.94 17.88
CA ASP A 862 -22.74 5.06 18.02
C ASP A 862 -23.14 5.68 16.67
N PHE A 863 -22.69 5.13 15.54
CA PHE A 863 -22.93 5.67 14.21
C PHE A 863 -23.82 4.76 13.35
N PHE A 864 -24.64 5.40 12.51
CA PHE A 864 -25.45 4.71 11.50
C PHE A 864 -24.83 4.91 10.13
N HIS A 865 -24.64 3.81 9.42
CA HIS A 865 -24.03 3.82 8.10
C HIS A 865 -24.99 3.30 7.04
N ARG A 866 -24.99 3.93 5.86
CA ARG A 866 -25.64 3.39 4.68
C ARG A 866 -24.82 2.22 4.14
N VAL A 867 -25.48 1.11 3.87
CA VAL A 867 -24.85 -0.11 3.35
C VAL A 867 -25.62 -0.65 2.14
N LYS A 868 -24.91 -1.32 1.25
CA LYS A 868 -25.45 -2.04 0.10
C LYS A 868 -25.21 -3.53 0.27
N ILE A 869 -26.23 -4.35 0.07
CA ILE A 869 -26.07 -5.81 0.16
C ILE A 869 -25.38 -6.31 -1.11
N LEU A 870 -24.28 -7.04 -0.95
CA LEU A 870 -23.52 -7.62 -2.06
C LEU A 870 -23.96 -9.05 -2.36
N SER A 871 -24.15 -9.86 -1.32
CA SER A 871 -24.59 -11.25 -1.46
C SER A 871 -25.39 -11.69 -0.25
N LEU A 872 -26.44 -12.46 -0.51
CA LEU A 872 -27.22 -13.16 0.50
C LEU A 872 -26.83 -14.64 0.53
N PRO A 873 -26.82 -15.29 1.70
CA PRO A 873 -26.61 -16.72 1.77
C PRO A 873 -27.73 -17.45 1.02
N LYS A 874 -27.38 -18.57 0.37
CA LYS A 874 -28.38 -19.44 -0.26
C LYS A 874 -29.26 -20.02 0.86
N SER A 875 -30.57 -19.95 0.67
CA SER A 875 -31.60 -20.12 1.70
C SER A 875 -31.52 -21.45 2.47
N ASP A 876 -30.94 -21.42 3.67
CA ASP A 876 -30.95 -22.56 4.61
C ASP A 876 -32.09 -22.49 5.63
N GLY A 877 -33.07 -21.59 5.46
CA GLY A 877 -34.23 -21.46 6.37
C GLY A 877 -33.89 -20.99 7.80
N SER A 878 -32.63 -20.61 8.06
CA SER A 878 -32.22 -20.01 9.34
C SER A 878 -32.72 -18.56 9.44
N LEU A 879 -33.34 -18.21 10.57
CA LEU A 879 -33.76 -16.83 10.89
C LEU A 879 -32.57 -15.91 11.16
N PHE A 880 -31.43 -16.47 11.55
CA PHE A 880 -30.19 -15.74 11.81
C PHE A 880 -29.14 -16.19 10.80
N PHE A 881 -28.79 -15.30 9.90
CA PHE A 881 -27.76 -15.53 8.89
C PHE A 881 -26.90 -14.28 8.76
N CYS A 882 -25.70 -14.48 8.23
CA CYS A 882 -24.79 -13.40 7.94
C CYS A 882 -24.99 -12.92 6.50
N VAL A 883 -24.86 -11.61 6.31
CA VAL A 883 -25.06 -10.91 5.04
C VAL A 883 -23.79 -10.15 4.72
N TYR A 884 -23.32 -10.26 3.48
CA TYR A 884 -22.15 -9.53 3.03
C TYR A 884 -22.57 -8.16 2.51
N VAL A 885 -22.09 -7.10 3.17
CA VAL A 885 -22.50 -5.71 2.88
C VAL A 885 -21.30 -4.80 2.59
N ARG A 886 -21.52 -3.80 1.74
CA ARG A 886 -20.57 -2.71 1.45
C ARG A 886 -21.06 -1.41 2.08
N PHE A 887 -20.23 -0.77 2.88
CA PHE A 887 -20.50 0.56 3.45
C PHE A 887 -20.25 1.60 2.36
N ILE A 888 -21.32 2.14 1.76
CA ILE A 888 -21.22 2.96 0.54
C ILE A 888 -20.56 4.32 0.76
N ASP A 889 -20.53 4.80 2.01
CA ASP A 889 -19.92 6.09 2.37
C ASP A 889 -18.51 5.94 2.94
N VAL A 890 -18.10 4.72 3.29
CA VAL A 890 -16.76 4.42 3.86
C VAL A 890 -15.89 3.61 2.89
N GLY A 891 -16.51 2.79 2.04
CA GLY A 891 -15.86 1.95 1.03
C GLY A 891 -15.33 0.61 1.54
N ARG A 892 -15.62 0.25 2.80
CA ARG A 892 -15.28 -1.06 3.40
C ARG A 892 -16.37 -2.09 3.17
N GLU A 893 -15.98 -3.36 3.14
CA GLU A 893 -16.89 -4.50 3.06
C GLU A 893 -16.81 -5.31 4.35
N LYS A 894 -17.95 -5.82 4.83
CA LYS A 894 -18.03 -6.55 6.08
C LYS A 894 -19.18 -7.54 6.05
N GLU A 895 -18.99 -8.66 6.73
CA GLU A 895 -20.07 -9.58 7.06
C GLU A 895 -20.81 -9.08 8.30
N VAL A 896 -22.12 -8.90 8.17
CA VAL A 896 -22.99 -8.32 9.20
C VAL A 896 -24.16 -9.28 9.43
N LYS A 897 -24.63 -9.41 10.67
CA LYS A 897 -25.73 -10.32 10.98
C LYS A 897 -27.05 -9.74 10.48
N SER A 898 -27.96 -10.58 9.98
CA SER A 898 -29.23 -10.16 9.36
C SER A 898 -30.06 -9.21 10.23
N TYR A 899 -30.12 -9.46 11.55
CA TYR A 899 -30.85 -8.61 12.52
C TYR A 899 -30.23 -7.23 12.76
N GLN A 900 -28.98 -7.00 12.35
CA GLN A 900 -28.33 -5.69 12.45
C GLN A 900 -28.69 -4.78 11.26
N ILE A 901 -29.38 -5.31 10.25
CA ILE A 901 -29.79 -4.58 9.05
C ILE A 901 -31.13 -3.88 9.30
N LEU A 902 -31.10 -2.55 9.21
CA LEU A 902 -32.25 -1.68 9.39
C LEU A 902 -32.75 -1.17 8.04
N LYS A 903 -34.05 -0.91 7.93
CA LYS A 903 -34.63 -0.28 6.75
C LYS A 903 -34.11 1.15 6.63
N LEU A 904 -33.58 1.51 5.47
CA LEU A 904 -33.18 2.89 5.15
C LEU A 904 -34.41 3.68 4.69
N PRO A 905 -34.69 4.87 5.25
CA PRO A 905 -35.73 5.78 4.73
C PRO A 905 -35.43 6.31 3.33
N GLU A 906 -36.47 6.51 2.50
CA GLU A 906 -36.35 6.96 1.10
C GLU A 906 -35.60 8.29 0.94
N HIS A 907 -35.75 9.23 1.88
CA HIS A 907 -35.06 10.52 1.83
C HIS A 907 -33.53 10.42 1.95
N PHE A 908 -32.98 9.31 2.46
CA PHE A 908 -31.53 9.07 2.51
C PHE A 908 -30.97 8.33 1.28
N HIS A 909 -31.82 7.99 0.31
CA HIS A 909 -31.40 7.35 -0.95
C HIS A 909 -30.98 8.35 -2.03
N SER A 910 -31.36 9.62 -1.89
CA SER A 910 -31.10 10.68 -2.88
C SER A 910 -29.61 10.98 -3.06
N LEU A 911 -28.83 10.88 -1.97
CA LEU A 911 -27.40 11.18 -2.00
C LEU A 911 -26.61 10.01 -2.61
N PRO A 912 -25.74 10.23 -3.62
CA PRO A 912 -24.93 9.16 -4.21
C PRO A 912 -23.94 8.55 -3.22
N GLU A 913 -23.36 7.41 -3.60
CA GLU A 913 -22.28 6.75 -2.85
C GLU A 913 -21.10 7.73 -2.67
N GLN A 914 -20.66 7.96 -1.44
CA GLN A 914 -19.63 8.96 -1.14
C GLN A 914 -18.21 8.38 -1.12
N ALA A 915 -18.07 7.07 -0.98
CA ALA A 915 -16.77 6.42 -0.94
C ALA A 915 -16.17 6.32 -2.35
N VAL A 916 -15.02 6.98 -2.53
CA VAL A 916 -14.19 6.90 -3.74
C VAL A 916 -12.92 6.13 -3.41
N GLU A 917 -12.49 5.24 -4.30
CA GLU A 917 -11.20 4.59 -4.16
C GLU A 917 -10.09 5.52 -4.66
N ILE A 918 -9.07 5.75 -3.85
CA ILE A 918 -7.95 6.62 -4.15
C ILE A 918 -6.69 5.77 -4.16
N THR A 919 -5.94 5.84 -5.26
CA THR A 919 -4.68 5.11 -5.46
C THR A 919 -3.53 6.10 -5.58
N VAL A 920 -2.61 6.06 -4.62
CA VAL A 920 -1.37 6.83 -4.63
C VAL A 920 -0.40 6.18 -5.60
N CYS A 921 -0.01 6.93 -6.64
CA CYS A 921 0.83 6.43 -7.71
C CYS A 921 2.32 6.51 -7.38
N GLY A 922 3.15 5.82 -8.18
CA GLY A 922 4.61 5.92 -8.07
C GLY A 922 5.27 5.07 -6.97
N VAL A 923 4.53 4.20 -6.28
CA VAL A 923 5.05 3.37 -5.18
C VAL A 923 4.65 1.89 -5.32
N LYS A 924 5.52 0.99 -4.87
CA LYS A 924 5.26 -0.45 -4.77
C LYS A 924 5.97 -1.07 -3.56
N PRO A 925 5.57 -2.26 -3.08
CA PRO A 925 6.32 -2.97 -2.04
C PRO A 925 7.79 -3.18 -2.42
N ALA A 926 8.67 -3.14 -1.43
CA ALA A 926 10.08 -3.47 -1.63
C ALA A 926 10.29 -4.99 -1.85
N ASP A 927 11.51 -5.38 -2.26
CA ASP A 927 11.96 -6.78 -2.27
C ASP A 927 11.15 -7.75 -3.13
N ALA A 928 10.52 -7.23 -4.19
CA ALA A 928 9.60 -8.00 -5.04
C ALA A 928 8.47 -8.68 -4.23
N GLU A 929 8.10 -8.12 -3.08
CA GLU A 929 6.93 -8.53 -2.33
C GLU A 929 5.67 -8.23 -3.14
N ILE A 930 4.67 -9.10 -3.00
CA ILE A 930 3.39 -8.97 -3.69
C ILE A 930 2.52 -7.94 -2.97
N ASP A 931 2.49 -8.05 -1.65
CA ASP A 931 1.61 -7.27 -0.79
C ASP A 931 2.40 -6.42 0.21
N TRP A 932 1.79 -5.30 0.58
CA TRP A 932 2.37 -4.39 1.55
C TRP A 932 2.44 -5.03 2.94
N HIS A 933 3.61 -4.95 3.57
CA HIS A 933 3.77 -5.43 4.93
C HIS A 933 2.82 -4.69 5.91
N PRO A 934 2.14 -5.37 6.86
CA PRO A 934 1.11 -4.77 7.72
C PRO A 934 1.62 -3.60 8.55
N LYS A 935 2.91 -3.61 8.90
CA LYS A 935 3.59 -2.47 9.56
C LYS A 935 3.45 -1.17 8.76
N VAL A 936 3.61 -1.22 7.43
CA VAL A 936 3.46 -0.04 6.56
C VAL A 936 2.01 0.41 6.56
N ILE A 937 1.09 -0.53 6.34
CA ILE A 937 -0.36 -0.25 6.31
C ILE A 937 -0.81 0.41 7.62
N ARG A 938 -0.39 -0.12 8.77
CA ARG A 938 -0.69 0.46 10.10
C ARG A 938 -0.09 1.86 10.27
N THR A 939 1.17 2.04 9.87
CA THR A 939 1.87 3.34 9.98
C THR A 939 1.17 4.41 9.15
N ILE A 940 0.86 4.10 7.89
CA ILE A 940 0.15 5.01 6.99
C ILE A 940 -1.28 5.25 7.48
N SER A 941 -1.98 4.19 7.89
CA SER A 941 -3.33 4.33 8.45
C SER A 941 -3.41 5.19 9.69
N GLN A 942 -2.41 5.15 10.58
CA GLN A 942 -2.36 6.04 11.73
C GLN A 942 -2.06 7.50 11.34
N LYS A 943 -1.30 7.71 10.26
CA LYS A 943 -0.95 9.05 9.78
C LYS A 943 -2.08 9.73 8.99
N ILE A 944 -2.75 9.03 8.07
CA ILE A 944 -3.62 9.69 7.08
C ILE A 944 -5.13 9.54 7.35
N ARG A 945 -5.54 8.55 8.14
CA ARG A 945 -6.97 8.24 8.33
C ARG A 945 -7.69 9.38 9.04
N GLY A 946 -8.81 9.82 8.48
CA GLY A 946 -9.66 10.87 9.02
C GLY A 946 -9.11 12.30 8.86
N LEU A 947 -7.94 12.48 8.25
CA LEU A 947 -7.34 13.80 8.03
C LEU A 947 -7.57 14.27 6.58
N GLN A 948 -7.76 15.58 6.41
CA GLN A 948 -7.91 16.19 5.09
C GLN A 948 -6.55 16.34 4.39
N HIS A 949 -6.48 15.92 3.15
CA HIS A 949 -5.29 15.99 2.31
C HIS A 949 -5.61 16.67 0.99
N ARG A 950 -4.60 17.30 0.40
CA ARG A 950 -4.65 17.88 -0.93
C ARG A 950 -3.90 16.96 -1.88
N ALA A 951 -4.55 16.53 -2.95
CA ALA A 951 -3.98 15.61 -3.92
C ALA A 951 -4.14 16.14 -5.34
N THR A 952 -3.25 15.76 -6.24
CA THR A 952 -3.39 16.03 -7.67
C THR A 952 -3.90 14.77 -8.37
N ALA A 953 -5.09 14.83 -8.95
CA ALA A 953 -5.63 13.77 -9.78
C ALA A 953 -4.89 13.73 -11.12
N VAL A 954 -4.51 12.53 -11.56
CA VAL A 954 -3.77 12.30 -12.82
C VAL A 954 -4.53 11.38 -13.78
N LEU A 955 -5.36 10.49 -13.23
CA LEU A 955 -6.22 9.59 -13.99
C LEU A 955 -7.44 9.23 -13.15
N SER A 956 -8.56 8.93 -13.79
CA SER A 956 -9.79 8.44 -13.15
C SER A 956 -10.36 7.26 -13.94
N LEU A 957 -10.60 6.13 -13.28
CA LEU A 957 -11.18 4.91 -13.87
C LEU A 957 -12.33 4.43 -12.99
N GLY A 958 -13.56 4.42 -13.52
CA GLY A 958 -14.76 4.06 -12.76
C GLY A 958 -14.88 4.90 -11.47
N ASN A 959 -14.91 4.22 -10.31
CA ASN A 959 -14.92 4.84 -8.98
C ASN A 959 -13.51 4.97 -8.34
N THR A 960 -12.46 4.96 -9.16
CA THR A 960 -11.06 5.06 -8.69
C THR A 960 -10.38 6.31 -9.23
N ILE A 961 -9.72 7.06 -8.36
CA ILE A 961 -8.88 8.21 -8.70
C ILE A 961 -7.43 7.88 -8.41
N PHE A 962 -6.58 8.14 -9.39
CA PHE A 962 -5.14 8.02 -9.31
C PHE A 962 -4.54 9.37 -8.98
N VAL A 963 -3.77 9.42 -7.88
CA VAL A 963 -3.20 10.68 -7.37
C VAL A 963 -1.68 10.67 -7.35
N ASP A 964 -1.10 11.78 -7.79
CA ASP A 964 0.34 12.05 -7.74
C ASP A 964 0.64 13.56 -7.82
N PRO A 965 1.14 14.22 -6.75
CA PRO A 965 1.33 13.72 -5.39
C PRO A 965 0.10 13.93 -4.49
N MET A 966 0.10 13.29 -3.33
CA MET A 966 -0.86 13.53 -2.24
C MET A 966 -0.13 14.02 -0.99
N VAL A 967 -0.52 15.20 -0.51
CA VAL A 967 0.16 15.88 0.61
C VAL A 967 -0.83 16.33 1.67
N ARG A 968 -0.39 16.29 2.92
CA ARG A 968 -1.09 16.92 4.03
C ARG A 968 -0.70 18.39 4.07
N VAL A 969 -1.73 19.23 4.11
CA VAL A 969 -1.56 20.68 4.15
C VAL A 969 -2.28 21.23 5.38
N THR A 970 -1.62 22.11 6.13
CA THR A 970 -2.23 22.86 7.22
C THR A 970 -2.17 24.36 6.96
N GLN A 971 -3.27 25.04 7.27
CA GLN A 971 -3.34 26.48 7.21
C GLN A 971 -2.80 27.05 8.53
N VAL A 972 -1.88 28.00 8.44
CA VAL A 972 -1.37 28.69 9.62
C VAL A 972 -2.46 29.61 10.16
N PRO A 973 -2.81 29.54 11.46
CA PRO A 973 -3.81 30.44 12.04
C PRO A 973 -3.45 31.90 11.80
N GLY A 974 -4.36 32.67 11.20
CA GLY A 974 -4.16 34.10 10.90
C GLY A 974 -3.44 34.40 9.58
N MET A 975 -3.00 33.41 8.81
CA MET A 975 -2.41 33.60 7.48
C MET A 975 -3.18 32.81 6.40
N LYS A 976 -3.16 33.30 5.15
CA LYS A 976 -3.66 32.54 3.98
C LYS A 976 -2.62 31.53 3.44
N THR A 977 -1.47 31.40 4.09
CA THR A 977 -0.39 30.51 3.69
C THR A 977 -0.65 29.08 4.14
N LEU A 978 -0.48 28.16 3.20
CA LEU A 978 -0.63 26.72 3.37
C LEU A 978 0.76 26.09 3.50
N ILE A 979 0.99 25.32 4.56
CA ILE A 979 2.25 24.59 4.78
C ILE A 979 2.04 23.12 4.47
N ASN A 980 2.93 22.55 3.66
CA ASN A 980 2.98 21.11 3.42
C ASN A 980 3.65 20.43 4.64
N GLU A 981 2.91 19.58 5.35
CA GLU A 981 3.46 18.84 6.50
C GLU A 981 4.24 17.60 6.05
N TYR A 982 3.62 16.79 5.19
CA TYR A 982 4.21 15.56 4.67
C TYR A 982 3.57 15.14 3.34
N ASN A 983 4.33 14.36 2.55
CA ASN A 983 3.85 13.69 1.35
C ASN A 983 3.65 12.19 1.64
N VAL A 984 2.46 11.66 1.34
CA VAL A 984 2.09 10.26 1.61
C VAL A 984 3.03 9.27 0.90
N GLN A 985 3.45 9.56 -0.33
CA GLN A 985 4.40 8.74 -1.09
C GLN A 985 5.76 8.68 -0.40
N LEU A 986 6.26 9.83 0.05
CA LEU A 986 7.53 9.89 0.78
C LEU A 986 7.43 9.17 2.13
N GLU A 987 6.31 9.28 2.83
CA GLU A 987 6.06 8.54 4.06
C GLU A 987 6.08 7.03 3.85
N ILE A 988 5.46 6.53 2.78
CA ILE A 988 5.53 5.11 2.40
C ILE A 988 6.99 4.68 2.18
N LEU A 989 7.78 5.48 1.45
CA LEU A 989 9.19 5.20 1.20
C LEU A 989 10.06 5.27 2.48
N ASN A 990 9.76 6.22 3.38
CA ASN A 990 10.46 6.42 4.65
C ASN A 990 10.28 5.24 5.62
N THR A 991 9.24 4.43 5.46
CA THR A 991 9.11 3.16 6.20
C THR A 991 10.24 2.18 5.88
N GLY A 992 10.92 2.35 4.74
CA GLY A 992 11.95 1.45 4.23
C GLY A 992 11.41 0.17 3.59
N MET A 993 10.09 -0.04 3.58
CA MET A 993 9.45 -1.24 3.00
C MET A 993 8.71 -0.94 1.68
N GLY A 994 8.91 0.27 1.12
CA GLY A 994 8.41 0.67 -0.19
C GLY A 994 9.53 1.09 -1.14
N PHE A 995 9.28 0.95 -2.43
CA PHE A 995 10.18 1.33 -3.52
C PHE A 995 9.46 2.19 -4.55
N ARG A 996 10.19 3.04 -5.29
CA ARG A 996 9.62 3.89 -6.34
C ARG A 996 9.22 3.05 -7.56
N ASN A 997 8.07 3.33 -8.15
CA ASN A 997 7.54 2.67 -9.34
C ASN A 997 7.20 3.71 -10.43
N PRO A 998 8.19 4.22 -11.19
CA PRO A 998 7.97 5.30 -12.15
C PRO A 998 7.04 4.88 -13.29
N ASP A 999 7.12 3.63 -13.74
CA ASP A 999 6.39 3.11 -14.91
C ASP A 999 4.89 2.90 -14.65
N HIS A 1000 4.43 3.06 -13.41
CA HIS A 1000 3.05 2.77 -13.00
C HIS A 1000 2.02 3.51 -13.88
N LEU A 1001 2.16 4.82 -14.01
CA LEU A 1001 1.20 5.65 -14.74
C LEU A 1001 1.28 5.43 -16.25
N ASP A 1002 2.48 5.20 -16.78
CA ASP A 1002 2.69 5.02 -18.21
C ASP A 1002 2.08 3.70 -18.70
N LEU A 1003 2.26 2.62 -17.92
CA LEU A 1003 1.62 1.33 -18.19
C LEU A 1003 0.09 1.41 -18.12
N LEU A 1004 -0.46 2.11 -17.13
CA LEU A 1004 -1.91 2.31 -17.02
C LEU A 1004 -2.47 3.15 -18.17
N LYS A 1005 -1.76 4.20 -18.60
CA LYS A 1005 -2.18 5.04 -19.73
C LYS A 1005 -2.12 4.26 -21.05
N ALA A 1006 -1.11 3.43 -21.25
CA ALA A 1006 -0.99 2.57 -22.43
C ALA A 1006 -2.21 1.65 -22.57
N LEU A 1007 -2.63 1.00 -21.47
CA LEU A 1007 -3.82 0.15 -21.43
C LEU A 1007 -5.11 0.90 -21.79
N CYS A 1008 -5.20 2.19 -21.46
CA CYS A 1008 -6.35 3.03 -21.82
C CYS A 1008 -6.30 3.53 -23.28
N GLN A 1009 -5.14 3.47 -23.94
CA GLN A 1009 -4.91 3.99 -25.29
C GLN A 1009 -4.97 2.91 -26.38
N ASP A 1010 -4.58 1.67 -26.09
CA ASP A 1010 -4.51 0.57 -27.06
C ASP A 1010 -5.85 0.28 -27.77
N GLU A 1011 -7.00 0.60 -27.16
CA GLU A 1011 -8.31 0.46 -27.82
C GLU A 1011 -8.77 1.69 -28.63
N LYS A 1012 -8.26 2.90 -28.32
CA LYS A 1012 -8.58 4.10 -29.13
C LYS A 1012 -7.99 4.00 -30.55
N ALA A 1013 -6.93 3.22 -30.72
CA ALA A 1013 -6.36 2.91 -32.03
C ALA A 1013 -7.16 1.87 -32.83
N CYS A 1014 -7.92 0.99 -32.16
CA CYS A 1014 -8.77 -0.02 -32.81
C CYS A 1014 -10.14 0.55 -33.23
N SER A 1015 -10.68 1.55 -32.52
CA SER A 1015 -11.95 2.19 -32.88
C SER A 1015 -11.89 3.12 -34.11
N HIS A 1016 -10.69 3.37 -34.68
CA HIS A 1016 -10.52 4.23 -35.86
C HIS A 1016 -10.27 3.46 -37.16
N LYS A 1017 -10.43 2.13 -37.18
CA LYS A 1017 -10.29 1.31 -38.39
C LYS A 1017 -11.60 0.75 -38.96
N GLU A 1018 -12.74 1.00 -38.32
CA GLU A 1018 -14.06 0.66 -38.85
C GLU A 1018 -14.82 1.94 -39.19
N ASP A 1019 -14.42 2.61 -40.27
CA ASP A 1019 -15.28 3.53 -41.04
C ASP A 1019 -14.51 3.99 -42.30
N VAL A 1020 -14.21 3.05 -43.19
CA VAL A 1020 -13.98 3.34 -44.60
C VAL A 1020 -14.78 2.32 -45.42
N HIS A 1021 -16.05 2.65 -45.68
CA HIS A 1021 -16.80 2.03 -46.76
C HIS A 1021 -16.17 2.44 -48.10
N PRO A 1022 -15.85 1.50 -49.01
CA PRO A 1022 -15.58 1.84 -50.39
C PRO A 1022 -16.92 1.99 -51.13
N SER A 1023 -17.17 3.18 -51.66
CA SER A 1023 -18.22 3.44 -52.66
C SER A 1023 -17.61 4.13 -53.87
N GLY A 1024 -17.61 3.44 -55.02
CA GLY A 1024 -17.12 3.98 -56.30
C GLY A 1024 -16.02 3.14 -56.88
#